data_AF-A0A8T4E664-F1
#
_entry.id   AF-A0A8T4E664-F1
#
_cell.length_a   1.000
_cell.length_b   1.000
_cell.length_c   1.000
_cell.angle_alpha   90.00
_cell.angle_beta   90.00
_cell.angle_gamma   90.00
#
_symmetry.space_group_name_H-M   'P 1'
#
loop_
_entity.id
_entity.type
_entity.pdbx_description
1 polymer ?
#
loop_
_entity_poly.entity_id
_entity_poly.type
_entity_poly.pdbx_seq_one_letter_code
_entity_poly.pdbx_strand_id
1 'polypeptide(L)'
;MCAFKKAVKEKEEIPKVAITEKEVIGELGRYCSANLISEIMKTENPREKLREVMDAREEIGKAAGHWADEALSALGNADVARLFVAHTDAFVEIAIAAQSNTEDAFEAIGEAKEFFHKDSGAFVEIAKACGKQANWAFEAMKEPKVERALREHRSAFVEVAKAMREDGGSMEIGDALTVLSGSKLQELLEKHEDELVGVAREVGEAAPEAFRLFENAWMMEVFRMNPQDFTKTLLTIKRICMKGTRAVLGGIRSNDELREMFARKPETIISALLDVAEQVKSARAFQSMWDLGVSRKFAEYCHGKGKLENLVISMLSENPAASDLGAPLDELHDDTPKRMEYLNSLSDMQVFTLLLSDPKNFYTSTNHLLFDRLKAGIGKKGVGYLLKRYNLLGTKECSNLVLRAVNYDRFYGRKNSLFTEKEAVEVIDSVLWPLKKDFFNGGDFFLMANAVHKIKGLPSAKYKLGLRFRDKLRKLGEAKGYGEEKILSGIEYLLYELYGEEAPLIKEHFAEVRKLGENAYFDPALYTKDGKLQILQVFDKEDTGSDHYPASKRWFAKYGKPKTGEGGELIYETPTARIVLFMGETKEENVKFVSRELKKNPNRIITFRGHSYSLGKNFPSGIFKGKKGHVLFIPGSCGSSGDIASYIEERGGTDLRFISNTATGRGQVTNSLVDLLIGSQGQEKATFGQIIEKGRKEIEKHGGDTEILQVWSPGEALLNYVYR
;
A
#
# COMPACT_ATOMS: atom_id res chain seq x y z
N MET A 1 -1.35 55.30 42.31
CA MET A 1 -1.47 54.19 41.34
C MET A 1 -1.63 54.64 39.88
N CYS A 2 -2.61 55.46 39.49
CA CYS A 2 -2.64 56.04 38.12
C CYS A 2 -1.35 56.82 37.79
N ALA A 3 -0.78 57.54 38.76
CA ALA A 3 0.50 58.24 38.59
C ALA A 3 1.71 57.31 38.39
N PHE A 4 1.73 56.14 39.04
CA PHE A 4 2.80 55.15 38.89
C PHE A 4 2.72 54.45 37.53
N LYS A 5 1.51 54.00 37.13
CA LYS A 5 1.26 53.43 35.80
C LYS A 5 1.58 54.41 34.67
N LYS A 6 1.31 55.70 34.89
CA LYS A 6 1.65 56.79 33.96
C LYS A 6 3.17 57.01 33.88
N ALA A 7 3.87 57.12 35.01
CA ALA A 7 5.32 57.32 35.04
C ALA A 7 6.13 56.16 34.43
N VAL A 8 5.74 54.90 34.69
CA VAL A 8 6.38 53.72 34.07
C VAL A 8 6.16 53.71 32.55
N LYS A 9 4.94 54.01 32.10
CA LYS A 9 4.56 54.02 30.67
C LYS A 9 5.18 55.19 29.89
N GLU A 10 5.39 56.34 30.54
CA GLU A 10 5.89 57.57 29.93
C GLU A 10 7.40 57.80 30.15
N LYS A 11 8.10 56.85 30.80
CA LYS A 11 9.54 56.91 31.16
C LYS A 11 9.90 58.16 31.99
N GLU A 12 8.97 58.70 32.77
CA GLU A 12 9.23 59.83 33.66
C GLU A 12 9.88 59.38 34.98
N GLU A 13 10.63 60.30 35.62
CA GLU A 13 11.18 60.08 36.97
C GLU A 13 10.03 59.83 37.96
N ILE A 14 10.01 58.64 38.57
CA ILE A 14 8.99 58.28 39.56
C ILE A 14 9.17 59.24 40.76
N PRO A 15 8.15 60.04 41.12
CA PRO A 15 8.28 60.98 42.22
C PRO A 15 8.66 60.23 43.50
N LYS A 16 9.52 60.85 44.33
CA LYS A 16 9.89 60.39 45.69
C LYS A 16 8.67 60.42 46.63
N VAL A 17 7.63 59.68 46.29
CA VAL A 17 6.61 59.24 47.22
C VAL A 17 7.13 57.91 47.75
N ALA A 18 7.24 57.80 49.07
CA ALA A 18 7.57 56.55 49.74
C ALA A 18 6.42 55.56 49.46
N ILE A 19 6.49 54.87 48.32
CA ILE A 19 5.72 53.65 48.11
C ILE A 19 6.28 52.70 49.14
N THR A 20 5.47 52.37 50.14
CA THR A 20 5.89 51.47 51.21
C THR A 20 6.23 50.12 50.59
N GLU A 21 7.22 49.41 51.13
CA GLU A 21 7.60 48.05 50.68
C GLU A 21 6.36 47.14 50.57
N LYS A 22 5.38 47.36 51.45
CA LYS A 22 4.07 46.70 51.47
C LYS A 22 3.17 47.02 50.27
N GLU A 23 3.19 48.26 49.76
CA GLU A 23 2.46 48.66 48.56
C GLU A 23 3.14 48.20 47.28
N VAL A 24 4.48 48.16 47.27
CA VAL A 24 5.26 47.53 46.19
C VAL A 24 4.95 46.03 46.15
N ILE A 25 5.05 45.32 47.28
CA ILE A 25 4.69 43.90 47.42
C ILE A 25 3.22 43.63 47.03
N GLY A 26 2.31 44.55 47.35
CA GLY A 26 0.88 44.43 47.04
C GLY A 26 0.53 44.55 45.54
N GLU A 27 1.22 45.42 44.79
CA GLU A 27 1.11 45.44 43.32
C GLU A 27 1.95 44.33 42.68
N LEU A 28 3.13 44.02 43.22
CA LEU A 28 3.99 42.92 42.78
C LEU A 28 3.27 41.57 42.82
N GLY A 29 2.48 41.30 43.85
CA GLY A 29 1.70 40.05 43.98
C GLY A 29 0.62 39.86 42.91
N ARG A 30 0.29 40.90 42.13
CA ARG A 30 -0.61 40.80 40.97
C ARG A 30 0.13 40.50 39.67
N TYR A 31 1.44 40.75 39.61
CA TYR A 31 2.23 40.69 38.39
C TYR A 31 3.37 39.66 38.45
N CYS A 32 3.77 39.18 39.61
CA CYS A 32 4.89 38.25 39.78
C CYS A 32 4.56 37.20 40.85
N SER A 33 5.12 36.00 40.71
CA SER A 33 5.03 34.98 41.76
C SER A 33 5.76 35.45 43.02
N ALA A 34 5.34 34.99 44.20
CA ALA A 34 6.00 35.32 45.46
C ALA A 34 7.50 34.97 45.45
N ASN A 35 7.86 33.90 44.75
CA ASN A 35 9.24 33.47 44.56
C ASN A 35 10.04 34.47 43.71
N LEU A 36 9.49 34.93 42.59
CA LEU A 36 10.13 35.92 41.72
C LEU A 36 10.35 37.26 42.43
N ILE A 37 9.37 37.70 43.21
CA ILE A 37 9.48 38.92 44.04
C ILE A 37 10.62 38.80 45.04
N SER A 38 10.67 37.66 45.75
CA SER A 38 11.74 37.37 46.72
C SER A 38 13.12 37.43 46.07
N GLU A 39 13.29 36.88 44.86
CA GLU A 39 14.59 36.92 44.17
C GLU A 39 14.96 38.33 43.68
N ILE A 40 14.00 39.12 43.18
CA ILE A 40 14.26 40.53 42.77
C ILE A 40 14.73 41.37 43.95
N MET A 41 14.11 41.21 45.12
CA MET A 41 14.44 41.98 46.32
C MET A 41 15.84 41.67 46.88
N LYS A 42 16.46 40.57 46.46
CA LYS A 42 17.85 40.20 46.82
C LYS A 42 18.91 40.87 45.92
N THR A 43 18.51 41.60 44.88
CA THR A 43 19.45 42.26 43.96
C THR A 43 19.92 43.61 44.51
N GLU A 44 21.06 44.11 44.01
CA GLU A 44 21.64 45.39 44.46
C GLU A 44 20.77 46.60 44.08
N ASN A 45 20.03 46.51 42.97
CA ASN A 45 19.07 47.53 42.53
C ASN A 45 17.69 46.92 42.21
N PRO A 46 16.86 46.61 43.22
CA PRO A 46 15.58 45.94 43.03
C PRO A 46 14.60 46.70 42.14
N ARG A 47 14.71 48.04 42.08
CA ARG A 47 13.80 48.89 41.28
C ARG A 47 14.07 48.79 39.79
N GLU A 48 15.34 48.86 39.39
CA GLU A 48 15.75 48.70 38.00
C GLU A 48 15.48 47.27 37.55
N LYS A 49 15.86 46.29 38.39
CA LYS A 49 15.65 44.89 38.04
C LYS A 49 14.18 44.50 37.92
N LEU A 50 13.32 45.08 38.78
CA LEU A 50 11.89 44.91 38.67
C LEU A 50 11.36 45.40 37.32
N ARG A 51 11.84 46.54 36.84
CA ARG A 51 11.41 47.10 35.55
C ARG A 51 11.77 46.14 34.41
N GLU A 52 13.00 45.64 34.37
CA GLU A 52 13.44 44.65 33.38
C GLU A 52 12.57 43.38 33.41
N VAL A 53 12.31 42.84 34.60
CA VAL A 53 11.47 41.65 34.78
C VAL A 53 10.05 41.89 34.30
N MET A 54 9.47 43.06 34.59
CA MET A 54 8.12 43.41 34.15
C MET A 54 8.04 43.52 32.62
N ASP A 55 9.01 44.18 32.00
CA ASP A 55 9.08 44.34 30.54
C ASP A 55 9.24 42.96 29.87
N ALA A 56 10.16 42.12 30.36
CA ALA A 56 10.36 40.75 29.89
C ALA A 56 9.12 39.87 30.05
N ARG A 57 8.40 40.00 31.18
CA ARG A 57 7.14 39.27 31.41
C ARG A 57 6.07 39.66 30.39
N GLU A 58 5.97 40.94 30.05
CA GLU A 58 5.04 41.42 29.03
C GLU A 58 5.40 40.85 27.65
N GLU A 59 6.69 40.80 27.31
CA GLU A 59 7.17 40.22 26.05
C GLU A 59 6.94 38.70 25.97
N ILE A 60 7.22 37.96 27.05
CA ILE A 60 6.91 36.54 27.16
C ILE A 60 5.41 36.30 26.99
N GLY A 61 4.56 37.09 27.65
CA GLY A 61 3.11 36.99 27.51
C GLY A 61 2.65 37.23 26.07
N LYS A 62 3.25 38.20 25.36
CA LYS A 62 2.97 38.44 23.93
C LYS A 62 3.42 37.26 23.06
N ALA A 63 4.58 36.68 23.34
CA ALA A 63 5.12 35.56 22.58
C ALA A 63 4.35 34.24 22.78
N ALA A 64 3.93 33.96 24.02
CA ALA A 64 3.17 32.76 24.39
C ALA A 64 1.70 32.81 23.94
N GLY A 65 1.14 34.01 23.72
CA GLY A 65 -0.22 34.20 23.22
C GLY A 65 -1.27 33.70 24.21
N HIS A 66 -2.07 32.70 23.82
CA HIS A 66 -3.11 32.16 24.70
C HIS A 66 -2.56 31.25 25.81
N TRP A 67 -1.28 30.86 25.74
CA TRP A 67 -0.57 30.10 26.78
C TRP A 67 0.20 31.00 27.74
N ALA A 68 -0.13 32.30 27.79
CA ALA A 68 0.59 33.25 28.62
C ALA A 68 0.46 32.91 30.12
N ASP A 69 -0.71 32.46 30.58
CA ASP A 69 -0.91 32.18 32.00
C ASP A 69 -0.11 30.94 32.45
N GLU A 70 -0.10 29.91 31.62
CA GLU A 70 0.73 28.71 31.72
C GLU A 70 2.24 29.05 31.69
N ALA A 71 2.71 29.74 30.65
CA ALA A 71 4.12 30.14 30.52
C ALA A 71 4.61 30.98 31.71
N LEU A 72 3.76 31.83 32.25
CA LEU A 72 4.05 32.67 33.41
C LEU A 72 3.94 31.92 34.74
N SER A 73 3.24 30.79 34.77
CA SER A 73 3.15 29.88 35.92
C SER A 73 4.47 29.17 36.17
N ALA A 74 5.22 28.77 35.13
CA ALA A 74 6.56 28.19 35.27
C ALA A 74 7.54 29.11 36.03
N LEU A 75 7.42 30.43 35.87
CA LEU A 75 8.18 31.44 36.65
C LEU A 75 7.79 31.47 38.14
N GLY A 76 6.75 30.72 38.52
CA GLY A 76 6.35 30.43 39.89
C GLY A 76 7.30 29.50 40.62
N ASN A 77 8.07 28.67 39.91
CA ASN A 77 9.08 27.81 40.53
C ASN A 77 10.25 28.64 41.07
N ALA A 78 10.69 28.36 42.30
CA ALA A 78 11.74 29.14 42.97
C ALA A 78 13.10 29.09 42.25
N ASP A 79 13.45 27.97 41.62
CA ASP A 79 14.70 27.84 40.88
C ASP A 79 14.61 28.54 39.52
N VAL A 80 13.49 28.39 38.81
CA VAL A 80 13.24 29.10 37.54
C VAL A 80 13.21 30.61 37.75
N ALA A 81 12.56 31.08 38.82
CA ALA A 81 12.51 32.49 39.17
C ALA A 81 13.91 33.09 39.39
N ARG A 82 14.80 32.36 40.08
CA ARG A 82 16.19 32.79 40.28
C ARG A 82 16.94 32.89 38.96
N LEU A 83 16.82 31.87 38.10
CA LEU A 83 17.44 31.87 36.76
C LEU A 83 16.92 33.02 35.90
N PHE A 84 15.60 33.24 35.93
CA PHE A 84 14.93 34.29 35.16
C PHE A 84 15.43 35.69 35.56
N VAL A 85 15.60 35.95 36.85
CA VAL A 85 16.20 37.21 37.32
C VAL A 85 17.64 37.33 36.85
N ALA A 86 18.42 36.25 36.87
CA ALA A 86 19.82 36.30 36.44
C ALA A 86 20.01 36.45 34.92
N HIS A 87 19.07 35.94 34.11
CA HIS A 87 19.22 35.83 32.64
C HIS A 87 17.96 36.27 31.90
N THR A 88 17.39 37.41 32.29
CA THR A 88 16.08 37.89 31.84
C THR A 88 15.95 37.92 30.31
N ASP A 89 16.95 38.45 29.60
CA ASP A 89 16.95 38.55 28.13
C ASP A 89 16.91 37.18 27.45
N ALA A 90 17.62 36.19 27.99
CA ALA A 90 17.66 34.84 27.43
C ALA A 90 16.27 34.19 27.48
N PHE A 91 15.54 34.36 28.58
CA PHE A 91 14.18 33.84 28.71
C PHE A 91 13.20 34.49 27.74
N VAL A 92 13.33 35.79 27.48
CA VAL A 92 12.53 36.48 26.46
C VAL A 92 12.79 35.90 25.07
N GLU A 93 14.06 35.76 24.68
CA GLU A 93 14.40 35.19 23.38
C GLU A 93 13.93 33.73 23.24
N ILE A 94 14.02 32.96 24.32
CA ILE A 94 13.52 31.58 24.37
C ILE A 94 12.00 31.55 24.22
N ALA A 95 11.25 32.42 24.91
CA ALA A 95 9.80 32.50 24.74
C ALA A 95 9.38 32.88 23.33
N ILE A 96 10.08 33.85 22.72
CA ILE A 96 9.82 34.27 21.32
C ILE A 96 9.96 33.08 20.38
N ALA A 97 10.98 32.24 20.59
CA ALA A 97 11.20 31.08 19.75
C ALA A 97 10.22 29.94 20.07
N ALA A 98 10.02 29.62 21.35
CA ALA A 98 9.20 28.50 21.83
C ALA A 98 7.69 28.69 21.62
N GLN A 99 7.20 29.93 21.59
CA GLN A 99 5.79 30.29 21.39
C GLN A 99 4.85 29.49 22.30
N SER A 100 4.00 28.62 21.76
CA SER A 100 2.97 27.89 22.52
C SER A 100 3.49 26.86 23.52
N ASN A 101 4.78 26.49 23.47
CA ASN A 101 5.36 25.48 24.36
C ASN A 101 6.34 26.10 25.38
N THR A 102 6.11 27.36 25.75
CA THR A 102 7.04 28.15 26.57
C THR A 102 7.07 27.71 28.04
N GLU A 103 5.95 27.25 28.62
CA GLU A 103 5.90 26.75 30.01
C GLU A 103 6.86 25.56 30.20
N ASP A 104 6.62 24.48 29.46
CA ASP A 104 7.46 23.28 29.48
C ASP A 104 8.93 23.60 29.21
N ALA A 105 9.22 24.53 28.28
CA ALA A 105 10.58 24.92 27.97
C ALA A 105 11.29 25.55 29.17
N PHE A 106 10.59 26.40 29.93
CA PHE A 106 11.13 27.03 31.13
C PHE A 106 11.25 26.07 32.30
N GLU A 107 10.32 25.13 32.45
CA GLU A 107 10.45 24.04 33.41
C GLU A 107 11.69 23.18 33.10
N ALA A 108 11.89 22.84 31.83
CA ALA A 108 13.05 22.08 31.38
C ALA A 108 14.37 22.79 31.70
N ILE A 109 14.44 24.09 31.46
CA ILE A 109 15.57 24.95 31.84
C ILE A 109 15.79 24.95 33.36
N GLY A 110 14.71 25.02 34.14
CA GLY A 110 14.75 24.96 35.60
C GLY A 110 15.37 23.68 36.13
N GLU A 111 15.06 22.54 35.51
CA GLU A 111 15.68 21.26 35.86
C GLU A 111 17.16 21.19 35.42
N ALA A 112 17.53 21.83 34.31
CA ALA A 112 18.90 21.96 33.83
C ALA A 112 19.66 23.20 34.39
N LYS A 113 19.22 23.74 35.54
CA LYS A 113 19.67 25.03 36.10
C LYS A 113 21.20 25.21 36.20
N GLU A 114 21.92 24.15 36.56
CA GLU A 114 23.38 24.23 36.70
C GLU A 114 24.09 24.47 35.36
N PHE A 115 23.52 23.94 34.28
CA PHE A 115 24.04 24.16 32.93
C PHE A 115 23.60 25.51 32.39
N PHE A 116 22.32 25.87 32.56
CA PHE A 116 21.80 27.15 32.09
C PHE A 116 22.56 28.35 32.68
N HIS A 117 22.92 28.29 33.96
CA HIS A 117 23.74 29.33 34.59
C HIS A 117 25.12 29.50 33.94
N LYS A 118 25.69 28.41 33.42
CA LYS A 118 27.01 28.43 32.77
C LYS A 118 26.92 28.85 31.32
N ASP A 119 25.84 28.50 30.64
CA ASP A 119 25.68 28.78 29.21
C ASP A 119 24.22 28.99 28.78
N SER A 120 23.64 30.12 29.18
CA SER A 120 22.31 30.55 28.72
C SER A 120 22.26 30.82 27.22
N GLY A 121 23.41 31.09 26.58
CA GLY A 121 23.52 31.34 25.15
C GLY A 121 23.24 30.11 24.30
N ALA A 122 23.71 28.93 24.73
CA ALA A 122 23.40 27.66 24.07
C ALA A 122 21.89 27.37 24.06
N PHE A 123 21.19 27.62 25.18
CA PHE A 123 19.74 27.45 25.25
C PHE A 123 19.01 28.41 24.30
N VAL A 124 19.44 29.66 24.23
CA VAL A 124 18.89 30.65 23.30
C VAL A 124 19.08 30.23 21.84
N GLU A 125 20.30 29.83 21.48
CA GLU A 125 20.62 29.41 20.12
C GLU A 125 19.81 28.18 19.72
N ILE A 126 19.67 27.20 20.62
CA ILE A 126 18.85 26.01 20.42
C ILE A 126 17.37 26.39 20.34
N ALA A 127 16.85 27.24 21.23
CA ALA A 127 15.46 27.70 21.15
C ALA A 127 15.16 28.35 19.79
N LYS A 128 15.98 29.32 19.36
CA LYS A 128 15.85 29.97 18.04
C LYS A 128 15.91 28.92 16.93
N ALA A 129 16.87 28.01 17.04
CA ALA A 129 17.04 26.90 16.14
C ALA A 129 15.94 25.84 16.24
N CYS A 130 15.06 25.79 17.24
CA CYS A 130 14.00 24.77 17.42
C CYS A 130 12.57 25.33 17.32
N GLY A 131 12.42 26.64 17.42
CA GLY A 131 11.12 27.32 17.42
C GLY A 131 10.16 26.68 18.42
N LYS A 132 8.94 26.36 17.97
CA LYS A 132 7.89 25.75 18.79
C LYS A 132 8.30 24.45 19.50
N GLN A 133 9.34 23.75 19.04
CA GLN A 133 9.81 22.49 19.64
C GLN A 133 10.94 22.68 20.67
N ALA A 134 11.18 23.92 21.14
CA ALA A 134 12.25 24.21 22.08
C ALA A 134 12.16 23.40 23.39
N ASN A 135 10.95 23.10 23.88
CA ASN A 135 10.76 22.29 25.09
C ASN A 135 11.39 20.90 24.97
N TRP A 136 11.08 20.15 23.90
CA TRP A 136 11.66 18.82 23.68
C TRP A 136 13.19 18.87 23.51
N ALA A 137 13.69 19.95 22.90
CA ALA A 137 15.13 20.16 22.78
C ALA A 137 15.78 20.30 24.18
N PHE A 138 15.17 21.09 25.05
CA PHE A 138 15.68 21.34 26.40
C PHE A 138 15.52 20.13 27.33
N GLU A 139 14.46 19.35 27.17
CA GLU A 139 14.33 18.05 27.83
C GLU A 139 15.49 17.12 27.48
N ALA A 140 15.82 17.01 26.19
CA ALA A 140 16.98 16.22 25.76
C ALA A 140 18.30 16.78 26.33
N MET A 141 18.43 18.10 26.50
CA MET A 141 19.61 18.72 27.10
C MET A 141 19.83 18.38 28.58
N LYS A 142 18.81 17.91 29.30
CA LYS A 142 18.96 17.38 30.66
C LYS A 142 19.74 16.07 30.70
N GLU A 143 19.83 15.36 29.57
CA GLU A 143 20.60 14.12 29.53
C GLU A 143 22.08 14.43 29.78
N PRO A 144 22.74 13.82 30.79
CA PRO A 144 24.11 14.16 31.18
C PRO A 144 25.14 14.07 30.05
N LYS A 145 24.85 13.27 29.02
CA LYS A 145 25.69 13.14 27.82
C LYS A 145 25.53 14.32 26.86
N VAL A 146 24.29 14.78 26.64
CA VAL A 146 24.00 15.97 25.82
C VAL A 146 24.57 17.20 26.50
N GLU A 147 24.35 17.33 27.82
CA GLU A 147 24.86 18.43 28.62
C GLU A 147 26.41 18.53 28.53
N ARG A 148 27.09 17.39 28.64
CA ARG A 148 28.56 17.35 28.48
C ARG A 148 28.99 17.75 27.07
N ALA A 149 28.34 17.20 26.04
CA ALA A 149 28.66 17.53 24.64
C ALA A 149 28.52 19.02 24.36
N LEU A 150 27.46 19.65 24.88
CA LEU A 150 27.21 21.07 24.71
C LEU A 150 28.24 21.93 25.45
N ARG A 151 28.68 21.52 26.63
CA ARG A 151 29.75 22.22 27.37
C ARG A 151 31.09 22.16 26.62
N GLU A 152 31.40 21.03 26.01
CA GLU A 152 32.71 20.78 25.42
C GLU A 152 32.78 21.22 23.94
N HIS A 153 31.68 21.12 23.17
CA HIS A 153 31.64 21.34 21.72
C HIS A 153 30.42 22.18 21.26
N ARG A 154 30.11 23.25 21.99
CA ARG A 154 28.93 24.10 21.75
C ARG A 154 28.69 24.47 20.29
N SER A 155 29.67 25.09 19.63
CA SER A 155 29.54 25.60 18.25
C SER A 155 29.12 24.48 17.30
N ALA A 156 29.89 23.38 17.32
CA ALA A 156 29.65 22.23 16.46
C ALA A 156 28.27 21.63 16.68
N PHE A 157 27.91 21.43 17.94
CA PHE A 157 26.67 20.77 18.32
C PHE A 157 25.45 21.60 17.92
N VAL A 158 25.51 22.92 18.12
CA VAL A 158 24.44 23.86 17.75
C VAL A 158 24.32 23.97 16.22
N GLU A 159 25.43 24.05 15.48
CA GLU A 159 25.38 24.18 14.02
C GLU A 159 24.90 22.89 13.34
N VAL A 160 25.28 21.71 13.84
CA VAL A 160 24.75 20.43 13.34
C VAL A 160 23.25 20.31 13.63
N ALA A 161 22.80 20.67 14.84
CA ALA A 161 21.39 20.63 15.20
C ALA A 161 20.55 21.62 14.35
N LYS A 162 21.06 22.83 14.09
CA LYS A 162 20.45 23.80 13.16
C LYS A 162 20.32 23.21 11.76
N ALA A 163 21.42 22.67 11.21
CA ALA A 163 21.43 22.07 9.88
C ALA A 163 20.41 20.92 9.76
N MET A 164 20.31 20.06 10.78
CA MET A 164 19.34 18.97 10.79
C MET A 164 17.88 19.46 10.78
N ARG A 165 17.58 20.64 11.35
CA ARG A 165 16.22 21.19 11.32
C ARG A 165 15.93 21.98 10.04
N GLU A 166 16.84 22.86 9.64
CA GLU A 166 16.65 23.74 8.48
C GLU A 166 16.55 22.93 7.18
N ASP A 167 17.37 21.90 7.02
CA ASP A 167 17.41 21.06 5.82
C ASP A 167 16.65 19.73 5.96
N GLY A 168 16.22 19.38 7.19
CA GLY A 168 15.57 18.10 7.51
C GLY A 168 14.05 18.08 7.54
N GLY A 169 13.39 19.21 7.23
CA GLY A 169 12.00 19.30 6.74
C GLY A 169 10.86 18.88 7.69
N SER A 170 11.10 18.03 8.69
CA SER A 170 10.06 17.48 9.56
C SER A 170 10.57 16.75 10.83
N MET A 171 11.88 16.69 11.06
CA MET A 171 12.44 15.94 12.18
C MET A 171 12.30 16.68 13.52
N GLU A 172 11.92 15.95 14.57
CA GLU A 172 11.98 16.44 15.95
C GLU A 172 13.45 16.54 16.41
N ILE A 173 13.86 17.74 16.78
CA ILE A 173 15.23 18.03 17.26
C ILE A 173 15.64 17.18 18.46
N GLY A 174 14.71 16.71 19.29
CA GLY A 174 15.01 15.80 20.41
C GLY A 174 15.69 14.50 19.95
N ASP A 175 15.25 13.93 18.83
CA ASP A 175 15.88 12.76 18.23
C ASP A 175 17.29 13.09 17.70
N ALA A 176 17.47 14.29 17.15
CA ALA A 176 18.77 14.76 16.67
C ALA A 176 19.77 14.91 17.83
N LEU A 177 19.36 15.61 18.89
CA LEU A 177 20.18 15.81 20.10
C LEU A 177 20.55 14.48 20.76
N THR A 178 19.61 13.54 20.82
CA THR A 178 19.87 12.18 21.35
C THR A 178 20.94 11.47 20.53
N VAL A 179 20.85 11.53 19.19
CA VAL A 179 21.86 10.91 18.30
C VAL A 179 23.21 11.60 18.45
N LEU A 180 23.25 12.93 18.56
CA LEU A 180 24.50 13.69 18.72
C LEU A 180 25.17 13.46 20.09
N SER A 181 24.40 13.06 21.11
CA SER A 181 24.90 12.75 22.46
C SER A 181 25.64 11.41 22.58
N GLY A 182 25.64 10.61 21.52
CA GLY A 182 26.37 9.36 21.48
C GLY A 182 27.84 9.58 21.81
N SER A 183 28.36 8.89 22.83
CA SER A 183 29.72 9.11 23.37
C SER A 183 30.83 9.01 22.32
N LYS A 184 30.57 8.27 21.22
CA LYS A 184 31.50 8.17 20.09
C LYS A 184 31.47 9.42 19.23
N LEU A 185 30.29 9.97 18.91
CA LEU A 185 30.15 11.10 18.01
C LEU A 185 30.77 12.38 18.57
N GLN A 186 30.76 12.53 19.90
CA GLN A 186 31.47 13.61 20.61
C GLN A 186 32.94 13.72 20.17
N GLU A 187 33.64 12.59 20.06
CA GLU A 187 35.05 12.55 19.62
C GLU A 187 35.26 13.05 18.18
N LEU A 188 34.22 13.03 17.32
CA LEU A 188 34.29 13.57 15.97
C LEU A 188 33.89 15.02 15.89
N LEU A 189 32.91 15.45 16.69
CA LEU A 189 32.52 16.86 16.78
C LEU A 189 33.70 17.73 17.19
N GLU A 190 34.59 17.22 18.04
CA GLU A 190 35.86 17.89 18.40
C GLU A 190 36.79 18.16 17.22
N LYS A 191 36.86 17.23 16.26
CA LYS A 191 37.94 17.15 15.29
C LYS A 191 37.50 17.47 13.87
N HIS A 192 36.19 17.42 13.61
CA HIS A 192 35.58 17.43 12.29
C HIS A 192 34.21 18.15 12.31
N GLU A 193 34.10 19.24 13.07
CA GLU A 193 32.89 20.07 13.20
C GLU A 193 32.30 20.43 11.82
N ASP A 194 33.11 21.06 10.96
CA ASP A 194 32.67 21.55 9.65
C ASP A 194 32.18 20.40 8.75
N GLU A 195 32.85 19.24 8.78
CA GLU A 195 32.43 18.09 8.00
C GLU A 195 31.13 17.48 8.51
N LEU A 196 30.90 17.41 9.82
CA LEU A 196 29.64 16.90 10.37
C LEU A 196 28.47 17.86 10.11
N VAL A 197 28.68 19.18 10.18
CA VAL A 197 27.70 20.17 9.73
C VAL A 197 27.42 19.99 8.23
N GLY A 198 28.48 19.77 7.43
CA GLY A 198 28.39 19.44 6.02
C GLY A 198 27.52 18.20 5.79
N VAL A 199 27.75 17.11 6.53
CA VAL A 199 26.92 15.90 6.46
C VAL A 199 25.45 16.24 6.73
N ALA A 200 25.15 16.92 7.84
CA ALA A 200 23.78 17.25 8.22
C ALA A 200 23.03 18.04 7.13
N ARG A 201 23.64 19.11 6.63
CA ARG A 201 23.07 19.94 5.55
C ARG A 201 22.87 19.12 4.29
N GLU A 202 23.90 18.36 3.93
CA GLU A 202 23.91 17.66 2.68
C GLU A 202 22.95 16.48 2.63
N VAL A 203 22.73 15.74 3.73
CA VAL A 203 21.76 14.63 3.73
C VAL A 203 20.33 15.03 4.10
N GLY A 204 20.12 16.22 4.68
CA GLY A 204 18.80 16.77 5.02
C GLY A 204 18.00 15.83 5.93
N GLU A 205 16.79 15.44 5.50
CA GLU A 205 15.87 14.60 6.32
C GLU A 205 16.45 13.23 6.71
N ALA A 206 17.50 12.76 6.03
CA ALA A 206 18.18 11.49 6.32
C ALA A 206 19.37 11.63 7.30
N ALA A 207 19.62 12.83 7.83
CA ALA A 207 20.68 13.09 8.81
C ALA A 207 20.66 12.14 10.01
N PRO A 208 19.52 11.77 10.60
CA PRO A 208 19.51 10.91 11.79
C PRO A 208 20.06 9.53 11.49
N GLU A 209 19.62 8.93 10.38
CA GLU A 209 20.12 7.65 9.93
C GLU A 209 21.60 7.73 9.56
N ALA A 210 22.04 8.83 8.94
CA ALA A 210 23.47 9.05 8.66
C ALA A 210 24.29 9.13 9.95
N PHE A 211 23.85 9.91 10.95
CA PHE A 211 24.58 10.03 12.20
C PHE A 211 24.52 8.77 13.06
N ARG A 212 23.41 8.02 13.03
CA ARG A 212 23.32 6.70 13.68
C ARG A 212 24.28 5.68 13.09
N LEU A 213 24.81 5.88 11.88
CA LEU A 213 25.89 5.02 11.38
C LEU A 213 27.15 5.15 12.25
N PHE A 214 27.43 6.33 12.81
CA PHE A 214 28.58 6.60 13.70
C PHE A 214 28.51 5.90 15.06
N GLU A 215 27.36 5.35 15.45
CA GLU A 215 27.29 4.45 16.63
C GLU A 215 28.20 3.22 16.45
N ASN A 216 28.51 2.86 15.20
CA ASN A 216 29.40 1.77 14.85
C ASN A 216 30.87 2.22 14.86
N ALA A 217 31.72 1.49 15.60
CA ALA A 217 33.12 1.86 15.79
C ALA A 217 33.94 1.93 14.49
N TRP A 218 33.60 1.12 13.48
CA TRP A 218 34.30 1.14 12.19
C TRP A 218 33.90 2.36 11.34
N MET A 219 32.65 2.82 11.41
CA MET A 219 32.17 4.00 10.66
C MET A 219 32.89 5.25 11.12
N MET A 220 33.09 5.34 12.43
CA MET A 220 33.93 6.37 13.05
C MET A 220 35.33 6.37 12.45
N GLU A 221 35.94 5.19 12.32
CA GLU A 221 37.29 5.07 11.77
C GLU A 221 37.36 5.46 10.29
N VAL A 222 36.38 5.03 9.50
CA VAL A 222 36.28 5.40 8.07
C VAL A 222 36.15 6.91 7.90
N PHE A 223 35.30 7.54 8.72
CA PHE A 223 35.15 8.99 8.69
C PHE A 223 36.41 9.72 9.17
N ARG A 224 37.08 9.24 10.23
CA ARG A 224 38.37 9.82 10.67
C ARG A 224 39.44 9.76 9.59
N MET A 225 39.49 8.67 8.85
CA MET A 225 40.46 8.50 7.77
C MET A 225 40.19 9.45 6.61
N ASN A 226 38.92 9.72 6.28
CA ASN A 226 38.57 10.57 5.14
C ASN A 226 37.14 11.17 5.23
N PRO A 227 36.94 12.26 6.00
CA PRO A 227 35.60 12.78 6.29
C PRO A 227 34.95 13.47 5.09
N GLN A 228 35.76 14.04 4.18
CA GLN A 228 35.29 14.66 2.94
C GLN A 228 34.74 13.61 1.95
N ASP A 229 35.46 12.51 1.75
CA ASP A 229 35.00 11.43 0.87
C ASP A 229 33.76 10.73 1.43
N PHE A 230 33.65 10.64 2.76
CA PHE A 230 32.44 10.17 3.42
C PHE A 230 31.23 11.08 3.14
N THR A 231 31.38 12.39 3.33
CA THR A 231 30.33 13.37 3.06
C THR A 231 29.90 13.33 1.59
N LYS A 232 30.88 13.28 0.67
CA LYS A 232 30.65 13.15 -0.78
C LYS A 232 29.91 11.85 -1.14
N THR A 233 30.21 10.76 -0.44
CA THR A 233 29.51 9.48 -0.60
C THR A 233 28.03 9.62 -0.24
N LEU A 234 27.72 10.17 0.94
CA LEU A 234 26.34 10.38 1.37
C LEU A 234 25.57 11.33 0.45
N LEU A 235 26.23 12.39 -0.01
CA LEU A 235 25.73 13.30 -1.04
C LEU A 235 25.33 12.57 -2.32
N THR A 236 26.18 11.64 -2.75
CA THR A 236 25.92 10.85 -3.95
C THR A 236 24.71 9.96 -3.72
N ILE A 237 24.59 9.31 -2.57
CA ILE A 237 23.38 8.54 -2.20
C ILE A 237 22.13 9.43 -2.24
N LYS A 238 22.18 10.65 -1.68
CA LYS A 238 21.05 11.58 -1.73
C LYS A 238 20.65 11.97 -3.14
N ARG A 239 21.62 12.27 -4.00
CA ARG A 239 21.36 12.61 -5.41
C ARG A 239 20.70 11.46 -6.16
N ILE A 240 21.08 10.22 -5.86
CA ILE A 240 20.46 9.03 -6.47
C ILE A 240 19.05 8.82 -5.92
N CYS A 241 18.85 9.05 -4.62
CA CYS A 241 17.68 8.61 -3.89
C CYS A 241 17.06 9.72 -3.03
N MET A 242 16.71 10.88 -3.60
CA MET A 242 16.31 12.06 -2.81
C MET A 242 15.28 11.75 -1.70
N LYS A 243 14.24 10.95 -1.99
CA LYS A 243 13.23 10.51 -1.01
C LYS A 243 13.55 9.17 -0.32
N GLY A 244 14.48 8.39 -0.88
CA GLY A 244 14.86 7.06 -0.40
C GLY A 244 16.16 7.00 0.40
N THR A 245 16.86 8.13 0.58
CA THR A 245 18.18 8.21 1.25
C THR A 245 18.10 7.60 2.65
N ARG A 246 17.06 7.96 3.40
CA ARG A 246 16.77 7.41 4.73
C ARG A 246 16.67 5.88 4.71
N ALA A 247 15.90 5.33 3.76
CA ALA A 247 15.71 3.88 3.64
C ALA A 247 17.01 3.16 3.25
N VAL A 248 17.82 3.74 2.35
CA VAL A 248 19.15 3.23 1.99
C VAL A 248 20.06 3.16 3.21
N LEU A 249 20.19 4.27 3.96
CA LEU A 249 21.07 4.34 5.13
C LEU A 249 20.58 3.44 6.26
N GLY A 250 19.26 3.35 6.47
CA GLY A 250 18.65 2.38 7.38
C GLY A 250 18.95 0.94 6.99
N GLY A 251 18.84 0.62 5.69
CA GLY A 251 19.18 -0.67 5.11
C GLY A 251 20.64 -1.05 5.32
N ILE A 252 21.57 -0.13 5.04
CA ILE A 252 23.00 -0.29 5.33
C ILE A 252 23.19 -0.54 6.82
N ARG A 253 22.63 0.30 7.71
CA ARG A 253 22.76 0.15 9.17
C ARG A 253 22.29 -1.20 9.70
N SER A 254 21.19 -1.71 9.15
CA SER A 254 20.55 -2.96 9.61
C SER A 254 21.20 -4.24 9.11
N ASN A 255 22.17 -4.16 8.19
CA ASN A 255 22.79 -5.33 7.55
C ASN A 255 24.31 -5.32 7.71
N ASP A 256 24.84 -6.26 8.49
CA ASP A 256 26.28 -6.39 8.82
C ASP A 256 27.17 -6.45 7.58
N GLU A 257 26.76 -7.17 6.53
CA GLU A 257 27.54 -7.27 5.30
C GLU A 257 27.60 -5.93 4.56
N LEU A 258 26.46 -5.25 4.41
CA LEU A 258 26.42 -3.92 3.79
C LEU A 258 27.18 -2.89 4.62
N ARG A 259 27.09 -2.98 5.95
CA ARG A 259 27.91 -2.19 6.87
C ARG A 259 29.39 -2.38 6.57
N GLU A 260 29.91 -3.60 6.66
CA GLU A 260 31.32 -3.88 6.42
C GLU A 260 31.78 -3.50 5.00
N MET A 261 30.90 -3.67 4.00
CA MET A 261 31.19 -3.25 2.64
C MET A 261 31.28 -1.74 2.49
N PHE A 262 30.30 -1.00 3.03
CA PHE A 262 30.29 0.46 3.01
C PHE A 262 31.55 1.02 3.69
N ALA A 263 32.03 0.34 4.74
CA ALA A 263 33.27 0.67 5.43
C ALA A 263 34.49 0.66 4.53
N ARG A 264 34.63 -0.41 3.75
CA ARG A 264 35.86 -0.71 3.03
C ARG A 264 35.86 -0.13 1.63
N LYS A 265 34.68 -0.07 1.00
CA LYS A 265 34.48 0.22 -0.44
C LYS A 265 33.14 0.93 -0.67
N PRO A 266 32.93 2.15 -0.15
CA PRO A 266 31.68 2.90 -0.32
C PRO A 266 31.32 3.09 -1.81
N GLU A 267 32.31 3.26 -2.69
CA GLU A 267 32.14 3.39 -4.13
C GLU A 267 31.46 2.18 -4.78
N THR A 268 31.66 0.97 -4.23
CA THR A 268 30.99 -0.24 -4.72
C THR A 268 29.49 -0.18 -4.44
N ILE A 269 29.11 0.30 -3.25
CA ILE A 269 27.70 0.48 -2.87
C ILE A 269 27.08 1.60 -3.69
N ILE A 270 27.76 2.73 -3.85
CA ILE A 270 27.28 3.85 -4.69
C ILE A 270 27.05 3.38 -6.13
N SER A 271 28.02 2.68 -6.73
CA SER A 271 27.89 2.14 -8.08
C SER A 271 26.69 1.19 -8.18
N ALA A 272 26.52 0.29 -7.21
CA ALA A 272 25.36 -0.61 -7.19
C ALA A 272 24.03 0.13 -7.02
N LEU A 273 23.98 1.20 -6.22
CA LEU A 273 22.79 2.05 -6.08
C LEU A 273 22.47 2.77 -7.39
N LEU A 274 23.48 3.29 -8.11
CA LEU A 274 23.34 3.90 -9.43
C LEU A 274 22.80 2.91 -10.44
N ASP A 275 23.41 1.72 -10.51
CA ASP A 275 23.01 0.64 -11.41
C ASP A 275 21.54 0.26 -11.18
N VAL A 276 21.13 0.10 -9.91
CA VAL A 276 19.74 -0.18 -9.55
C VAL A 276 18.81 0.99 -9.92
N ALA A 277 19.18 2.22 -9.59
CA ALA A 277 18.35 3.39 -9.88
C ALA A 277 18.13 3.58 -11.38
N GLU A 278 19.15 3.33 -12.20
CA GLU A 278 19.08 3.36 -13.66
C GLU A 278 18.13 2.29 -14.21
N GLN A 279 18.07 1.11 -13.59
CA GLN A 279 17.15 0.04 -13.99
C GLN A 279 15.72 0.28 -13.52
N VAL A 280 15.52 0.79 -12.30
CA VAL A 280 14.19 0.96 -11.70
C VAL A 280 13.46 2.19 -12.24
N LYS A 281 14.19 3.30 -12.48
CA LYS A 281 13.65 4.58 -13.00
C LYS A 281 12.41 5.13 -12.27
N SER A 282 12.20 4.72 -11.03
CA SER A 282 11.10 5.14 -10.16
C SER A 282 11.60 5.30 -8.74
N ALA A 283 11.67 6.55 -8.26
CA ALA A 283 12.15 6.85 -6.91
C ALA A 283 11.28 6.18 -5.83
N ARG A 284 9.97 6.08 -6.06
CA ARG A 284 9.02 5.45 -5.13
C ARG A 284 9.22 3.93 -5.07
N ALA A 285 9.33 3.26 -6.23
CA ALA A 285 9.62 1.83 -6.26
C ALA A 285 11.01 1.51 -5.67
N PHE A 286 12.00 2.38 -5.91
CA PHE A 286 13.33 2.28 -5.30
C PHE A 286 13.28 2.43 -3.77
N GLN A 287 12.45 3.33 -3.25
CA GLN A 287 12.28 3.50 -1.80
C GLN A 287 11.60 2.27 -1.19
N SER A 288 10.45 1.87 -1.74
CA SER A 288 9.67 0.71 -1.29
C SER A 288 10.48 -0.59 -1.27
N MET A 289 11.46 -0.71 -2.15
CA MET A 289 12.42 -1.79 -2.14
C MET A 289 13.19 -1.90 -0.82
N TRP A 290 13.71 -0.77 -0.31
CA TRP A 290 14.54 -0.79 0.88
C TRP A 290 13.78 -1.12 2.15
N ASP A 291 12.52 -0.68 2.20
CA ASP A 291 11.61 -0.98 3.31
C ASP A 291 11.28 -2.49 3.41
N LEU A 292 11.52 -3.26 2.35
CA LEU A 292 11.25 -4.71 2.26
C LEU A 292 12.43 -5.61 2.64
N GLY A 293 13.56 -5.04 3.09
CA GLY A 293 14.67 -5.84 3.62
C GLY A 293 15.44 -6.65 2.57
N VAL A 294 15.48 -6.20 1.31
CA VAL A 294 16.29 -6.83 0.24
C VAL A 294 17.81 -6.62 0.40
N SER A 295 18.26 -6.12 1.55
CA SER A 295 19.67 -5.81 1.88
C SER A 295 20.61 -6.97 1.64
N ARG A 296 20.18 -8.21 1.89
CA ARG A 296 20.97 -9.40 1.58
C ARG A 296 21.22 -9.60 0.09
N LYS A 297 20.18 -9.51 -0.76
CA LYS A 297 20.35 -9.69 -2.22
C LYS A 297 21.16 -8.55 -2.83
N PHE A 298 20.99 -7.34 -2.29
CA PHE A 298 21.81 -6.20 -2.67
C PHE A 298 23.28 -6.39 -2.27
N ALA A 299 23.56 -6.92 -1.07
CA ALA A 299 24.92 -7.26 -0.63
C ALA A 299 25.56 -8.31 -1.53
N GLU A 300 24.83 -9.37 -1.88
CA GLU A 300 25.27 -10.39 -2.82
C GLU A 300 25.63 -9.80 -4.19
N TYR A 301 24.83 -8.86 -4.70
CA TYR A 301 25.13 -8.13 -5.94
C TYR A 301 26.38 -7.26 -5.81
N CYS A 302 26.52 -6.50 -4.72
CA CYS A 302 27.70 -5.68 -4.47
C CYS A 302 28.99 -6.52 -4.38
N HIS A 303 28.90 -7.77 -3.92
CA HIS A 303 30.01 -8.73 -3.93
C HIS A 303 30.28 -9.39 -5.29
N GLY A 304 29.53 -9.04 -6.34
CA GLY A 304 29.60 -9.69 -7.65
C GLY A 304 29.10 -11.14 -7.65
N LYS A 305 28.38 -11.57 -6.61
CA LYS A 305 27.81 -12.92 -6.48
C LYS A 305 26.43 -13.05 -7.13
N GLY A 306 25.87 -11.94 -7.64
CA GLY A 306 24.58 -11.88 -8.29
C GLY A 306 24.60 -11.02 -9.55
N LYS A 307 23.52 -11.08 -10.34
CA LYS A 307 23.29 -10.20 -11.50
C LYS A 307 22.33 -9.09 -11.11
N LEU A 308 22.57 -7.88 -11.62
CA LEU A 308 21.70 -6.72 -11.40
C LEU A 308 20.25 -7.03 -11.74
N GLU A 309 20.00 -7.73 -12.85
CA GLU A 309 18.63 -8.02 -13.26
C GLU A 309 17.90 -8.95 -12.28
N ASN A 310 18.60 -9.90 -11.66
CA ASN A 310 17.98 -10.80 -10.67
C ASN A 310 17.60 -10.04 -9.40
N LEU A 311 18.47 -9.12 -8.99
CA LEU A 311 18.22 -8.21 -7.88
C LEU A 311 16.97 -7.36 -8.19
N VAL A 312 16.94 -6.69 -9.34
CA VAL A 312 15.82 -5.84 -9.77
C VAL A 312 14.52 -6.63 -9.90
N ILE A 313 14.54 -7.86 -10.44
CA ILE A 313 13.35 -8.72 -10.54
C ILE A 313 12.82 -9.07 -9.14
N SER A 314 13.70 -9.51 -8.24
CA SER A 314 13.29 -9.81 -6.87
C SER A 314 12.71 -8.60 -6.16
N MET A 315 13.20 -7.41 -6.51
CA MET A 315 12.81 -6.17 -5.85
C MET A 315 11.47 -5.66 -6.35
N LEU A 316 11.30 -5.58 -7.68
CA LEU A 316 10.12 -4.99 -8.29
C LEU A 316 8.93 -5.96 -8.36
N SER A 317 9.12 -7.25 -8.06
CA SER A 317 8.01 -8.22 -8.00
C SER A 317 7.33 -8.25 -6.62
N GLU A 318 7.94 -7.65 -5.61
CA GLU A 318 7.34 -7.50 -4.28
C GLU A 318 6.24 -6.41 -4.27
N ASN A 319 5.20 -6.62 -3.46
CA ASN A 319 3.92 -5.91 -3.60
C ASN A 319 4.00 -4.37 -3.56
N PRO A 320 4.69 -3.72 -2.61
CA PRO A 320 4.73 -2.26 -2.59
C PRO A 320 5.48 -1.68 -3.81
N ALA A 321 6.63 -2.25 -4.16
CA ALA A 321 7.44 -1.76 -5.29
C ALA A 321 6.76 -1.99 -6.64
N ALA A 322 6.13 -3.16 -6.83
CA ALA A 322 5.33 -3.45 -8.02
C ALA A 322 4.14 -2.51 -8.16
N SER A 323 3.41 -2.29 -7.07
CA SER A 323 2.27 -1.38 -7.03
C SER A 323 2.70 0.04 -7.35
N ASP A 324 3.80 0.54 -6.77
CA ASP A 324 4.28 1.89 -7.02
C ASP A 324 4.79 2.11 -8.45
N LEU A 325 5.44 1.10 -9.04
CA LEU A 325 5.88 1.17 -10.43
C LEU A 325 4.72 1.07 -11.42
N GLY A 326 3.70 0.26 -11.13
CA GLY A 326 2.56 0.06 -12.02
C GLY A 326 1.37 0.98 -11.77
N ALA A 327 1.29 1.66 -10.62
CA ALA A 327 0.18 2.54 -10.25
C ALA A 327 -0.18 3.56 -11.32
N PRO A 328 0.77 4.25 -12.00
CA PRO A 328 0.41 5.17 -13.07
C PRO A 328 -0.37 4.53 -14.22
N LEU A 329 -0.19 3.23 -14.50
CA LEU A 329 -0.98 2.53 -15.53
C LEU A 329 -2.45 2.42 -15.15
N ASP A 330 -2.75 2.24 -13.86
CA ASP A 330 -4.12 2.17 -13.36
C ASP A 330 -4.72 3.57 -13.13
N GLU A 331 -3.93 4.53 -12.65
CA GLU A 331 -4.35 5.93 -12.49
C GLU A 331 -4.73 6.57 -13.84
N LEU A 332 -4.00 6.22 -14.91
CA LEU A 332 -4.24 6.71 -16.27
C LEU A 332 -5.26 5.85 -17.05
N HIS A 333 -6.07 5.00 -16.40
CA HIS A 333 -6.96 4.08 -17.12
C HIS A 333 -7.94 4.77 -18.07
N ASP A 334 -8.37 6.00 -17.76
CA ASP A 334 -9.25 6.82 -18.59
C ASP A 334 -8.51 7.67 -19.66
N ASP A 335 -7.19 7.88 -19.52
CA ASP A 335 -6.34 8.63 -20.47
C ASP A 335 -5.44 7.66 -21.25
N THR A 336 -6.05 6.97 -22.22
CA THR A 336 -5.36 5.93 -23.02
C THR A 336 -4.04 6.43 -23.66
N PRO A 337 -3.96 7.63 -24.28
CA PRO A 337 -2.71 8.13 -24.83
C PRO A 337 -1.57 8.23 -23.80
N LYS A 338 -1.80 8.89 -22.66
CA LYS A 338 -0.76 9.01 -21.62
C LYS A 338 -0.41 7.67 -20.96
N ARG A 339 -1.41 6.81 -20.78
CA ARG A 339 -1.21 5.46 -20.28
C ARG A 339 -0.26 4.66 -21.18
N MET A 340 -0.44 4.77 -22.50
CA MET A 340 0.44 4.13 -23.47
C MET A 340 1.83 4.78 -23.53
N GLU A 341 1.92 6.10 -23.38
CA GLU A 341 3.21 6.81 -23.25
C GLU A 341 4.01 6.28 -22.05
N TYR A 342 3.38 6.20 -20.88
CA TYR A 342 4.02 5.64 -19.69
C TYR A 342 4.41 4.17 -19.88
N LEU A 343 3.50 3.33 -20.39
CA LEU A 343 3.79 1.93 -20.68
C LEU A 343 4.98 1.75 -21.63
N ASN A 344 5.11 2.62 -22.62
CA ASN A 344 6.22 2.59 -23.58
C ASN A 344 7.53 3.13 -22.99
N SER A 345 7.47 3.96 -21.95
CA SER A 345 8.65 4.40 -21.19
C SER A 345 9.27 3.28 -20.34
N LEU A 346 8.49 2.24 -20.02
CA LEU A 346 8.98 1.08 -19.27
C LEU A 346 9.83 0.15 -20.14
N SER A 347 10.95 -0.31 -19.57
CA SER A 347 11.79 -1.35 -20.15
C SER A 347 11.09 -2.71 -20.14
N ASP A 348 11.52 -3.62 -21.01
CA ASP A 348 10.96 -4.98 -21.07
C ASP A 348 11.13 -5.73 -19.74
N MET A 349 12.22 -5.47 -19.00
CA MET A 349 12.46 -6.06 -17.68
C MET A 349 11.48 -5.54 -16.63
N GLN A 350 11.18 -4.24 -16.64
CA GLN A 350 10.17 -3.65 -15.74
C GLN A 350 8.79 -4.22 -16.04
N VAL A 351 8.38 -4.28 -17.32
CA VAL A 351 7.09 -4.87 -17.73
C VAL A 351 7.02 -6.35 -17.32
N PHE A 352 8.09 -7.11 -17.56
CA PHE A 352 8.17 -8.51 -17.13
C PHE A 352 8.03 -8.64 -15.62
N THR A 353 8.67 -7.77 -14.85
CA THR A 353 8.63 -7.84 -13.38
C THR A 353 7.27 -7.44 -12.81
N LEU A 354 6.59 -6.46 -13.40
CA LEU A 354 5.20 -6.15 -13.05
C LEU A 354 4.29 -7.37 -13.25
N LEU A 355 4.53 -8.17 -14.30
CA LEU A 355 3.78 -9.41 -14.53
C LEU A 355 4.14 -10.56 -13.57
N LEU A 356 5.31 -10.51 -12.92
CA LEU A 356 5.75 -11.47 -11.89
C LEU A 356 5.19 -11.17 -10.48
N SER A 357 4.69 -9.95 -10.26
CA SER A 357 4.10 -9.55 -8.97
C SER A 357 2.74 -10.19 -8.70
N ASP A 358 2.10 -9.90 -7.57
CA ASP A 358 0.73 -10.37 -7.31
C ASP A 358 -0.25 -9.83 -8.38
N PRO A 359 -1.03 -10.69 -9.06
CA PRO A 359 -2.00 -10.27 -10.07
C PRO A 359 -3.03 -9.25 -9.59
N LYS A 360 -3.32 -9.20 -8.28
CA LYS A 360 -4.30 -8.27 -7.69
C LYS A 360 -3.84 -6.82 -7.67
N ASN A 361 -2.55 -6.55 -7.90
CA ASN A 361 -2.00 -5.20 -7.86
C ASN A 361 -2.45 -4.31 -9.01
N PHE A 362 -2.99 -4.89 -10.09
CA PHE A 362 -3.32 -4.14 -11.30
C PHE A 362 -4.72 -4.44 -11.79
N TYR A 363 -5.33 -3.44 -12.43
CA TYR A 363 -6.57 -3.66 -13.18
C TYR A 363 -6.39 -4.69 -14.29
N THR A 364 -7.49 -5.38 -14.61
CA THR A 364 -7.57 -6.33 -15.75
C THR A 364 -7.05 -5.70 -17.06
N SER A 365 -7.42 -4.45 -17.33
CA SER A 365 -6.98 -3.73 -18.53
C SER A 365 -5.46 -3.52 -18.53
N THR A 366 -4.87 -3.19 -17.38
CA THR A 366 -3.40 -3.05 -17.23
C THR A 366 -2.70 -4.37 -17.45
N ASN A 367 -3.21 -5.47 -16.90
CA ASN A 367 -2.64 -6.80 -17.12
C ASN A 367 -2.58 -7.18 -18.60
N HIS A 368 -3.64 -6.90 -19.37
CA HIS A 368 -3.62 -7.14 -20.82
C HIS A 368 -2.59 -6.26 -21.55
N LEU A 369 -2.51 -4.98 -21.22
CA LEU A 369 -1.52 -4.07 -21.80
C LEU A 369 -0.09 -4.53 -21.51
N LEU A 370 0.18 -4.97 -20.28
CA LEU A 370 1.48 -5.51 -19.89
C LEU A 370 1.83 -6.78 -20.68
N PHE A 371 0.88 -7.72 -20.85
CA PHE A 371 1.12 -8.92 -21.67
C PHE A 371 1.43 -8.57 -23.12
N ASP A 372 0.65 -7.68 -23.72
CA ASP A 372 0.81 -7.30 -25.12
C ASP A 372 2.15 -6.55 -25.33
N ARG A 373 2.50 -5.64 -24.41
CA ARG A 373 3.79 -4.92 -24.41
C ARG A 373 4.98 -5.84 -24.20
N LEU A 374 4.88 -6.83 -23.30
CA LEU A 374 5.95 -7.81 -23.08
C LEU A 374 6.17 -8.65 -24.34
N LYS A 375 5.09 -9.17 -24.93
CA LYS A 375 5.15 -10.01 -26.14
C LYS A 375 5.75 -9.26 -27.33
N ALA A 376 5.42 -7.97 -27.48
CA ALA A 376 6.01 -7.10 -28.48
C ALA A 376 7.52 -6.88 -28.25
N GLY A 377 7.94 -6.63 -27.01
CA GLY A 377 9.35 -6.38 -26.67
C GLY A 377 10.28 -7.58 -26.84
N ILE A 378 9.85 -8.78 -26.38
CA ILE A 378 10.69 -9.99 -26.43
C ILE A 378 10.77 -10.64 -27.81
N GLY A 379 9.82 -10.32 -28.69
CA GLY A 379 9.74 -10.86 -30.05
C GLY A 379 9.78 -12.39 -30.09
N LYS A 380 10.69 -12.95 -30.91
CA LYS A 380 10.81 -14.41 -31.13
C LYS A 380 11.42 -15.19 -29.97
N LYS A 381 12.01 -14.53 -28.97
CA LYS A 381 12.70 -15.22 -27.86
C LYS A 381 11.71 -15.95 -26.93
N GLY A 382 10.47 -15.50 -26.87
CA GLY A 382 9.43 -16.07 -25.98
C GLY A 382 9.67 -15.78 -24.50
N VAL A 383 8.67 -16.03 -23.67
CA VAL A 383 8.75 -15.77 -22.22
C VAL A 383 9.57 -16.83 -21.49
N GLY A 384 9.63 -18.06 -22.00
CA GLY A 384 10.47 -19.13 -21.46
C GLY A 384 11.95 -18.77 -21.48
N TYR A 385 12.41 -17.96 -22.44
CA TYR A 385 13.77 -17.43 -22.45
C TYR A 385 14.04 -16.54 -21.23
N LEU A 386 13.14 -15.62 -20.89
CA LEU A 386 13.31 -14.74 -19.72
C LEU A 386 13.27 -15.54 -18.42
N LEU A 387 12.32 -16.47 -18.28
CA LEU A 387 12.22 -17.33 -17.09
C LEU A 387 13.49 -18.14 -16.85
N LYS A 388 14.13 -18.66 -17.90
CA LYS A 388 15.42 -19.36 -17.81
C LYS A 388 16.58 -18.41 -17.54
N ARG A 389 16.64 -17.28 -18.25
CA ARG A 389 17.70 -16.27 -18.10
C ARG A 389 17.83 -15.79 -16.65
N TYR A 390 16.69 -15.62 -15.98
CA TYR A 390 16.61 -15.09 -14.61
C TYR A 390 16.38 -16.19 -13.55
N ASN A 391 16.46 -17.47 -13.92
CA ASN A 391 16.28 -18.60 -13.02
C ASN A 391 14.99 -18.57 -12.18
N LEU A 392 13.87 -18.23 -12.83
CA LEU A 392 12.57 -18.06 -12.17
C LEU A 392 11.69 -19.32 -12.23
N LEU A 393 12.09 -20.36 -12.96
CA LEU A 393 11.26 -21.57 -13.08
C LEU A 393 11.01 -22.21 -11.70
N GLY A 394 9.75 -22.50 -11.41
CA GLY A 394 9.34 -23.11 -10.14
C GLY A 394 9.36 -22.19 -8.92
N THR A 395 9.54 -20.88 -9.11
CA THR A 395 9.44 -19.82 -8.07
C THR A 395 8.01 -19.30 -7.91
N LYS A 396 7.75 -18.51 -6.85
CA LYS A 396 6.44 -17.86 -6.61
C LYS A 396 6.13 -16.84 -7.71
N GLU A 397 7.13 -16.08 -8.12
CA GLU A 397 7.10 -15.05 -9.16
C GLU A 397 6.68 -15.64 -10.50
N CYS A 398 7.25 -16.78 -10.87
CA CYS A 398 6.84 -17.51 -12.07
C CYS A 398 5.41 -18.06 -11.93
N SER A 399 5.01 -18.53 -10.75
CA SER A 399 3.63 -18.94 -10.50
C SER A 399 2.65 -17.79 -10.69
N ASN A 400 2.95 -16.60 -10.16
CA ASN A 400 2.13 -15.41 -10.34
C ASN A 400 1.93 -15.10 -11.83
N LEU A 401 3.00 -15.07 -12.62
CA LEU A 401 2.93 -14.84 -14.07
C LEU A 401 2.06 -15.89 -14.77
N VAL A 402 2.28 -17.17 -14.46
CA VAL A 402 1.58 -18.29 -15.10
C VAL A 402 0.10 -18.28 -14.76
N LEU A 403 -0.26 -18.18 -13.47
CA LEU A 403 -1.65 -18.15 -13.02
C LEU A 403 -2.37 -16.88 -13.47
N ARG A 404 -1.67 -15.75 -13.55
CA ARG A 404 -2.18 -14.51 -14.17
C ARG A 404 -2.48 -14.74 -15.66
N ALA A 405 -1.57 -15.37 -16.40
CA ALA A 405 -1.81 -15.69 -17.81
C ALA A 405 -2.98 -16.68 -17.99
N VAL A 406 -3.20 -17.60 -17.05
CA VAL A 406 -4.36 -18.50 -17.07
C VAL A 406 -5.65 -17.72 -16.85
N ASN A 407 -5.69 -16.84 -15.83
CA ASN A 407 -6.86 -16.03 -15.48
C ASN A 407 -7.33 -15.16 -16.67
N TYR A 408 -6.37 -14.55 -17.37
CA TYR A 408 -6.65 -13.64 -18.50
C TYR A 408 -6.63 -14.34 -19.87
N ASP A 409 -6.67 -15.67 -19.88
CA ASP A 409 -6.72 -16.48 -21.09
C ASP A 409 -5.54 -16.28 -22.07
N ARG A 410 -4.39 -15.86 -21.52
CA ARG A 410 -3.13 -15.65 -22.23
C ARG A 410 -2.13 -16.79 -22.02
N PHE A 411 -2.49 -17.89 -21.36
CA PHE A 411 -1.53 -18.97 -21.05
C PHE A 411 -1.02 -19.71 -22.30
N TYR A 412 -1.85 -20.55 -22.91
CA TYR A 412 -1.48 -21.43 -24.04
C TYR A 412 -2.70 -21.71 -24.94
N GLY A 413 -2.45 -22.06 -26.20
CA GLY A 413 -3.45 -22.54 -27.16
C GLY A 413 -4.09 -21.47 -28.05
N ARG A 414 -3.80 -20.19 -27.83
CA ARG A 414 -4.34 -19.07 -28.62
C ARG A 414 -3.26 -18.30 -29.36
N LYS A 415 -3.66 -17.59 -30.42
CA LYS A 415 -2.77 -16.72 -31.21
C LYS A 415 -2.03 -15.70 -30.33
N ASN A 416 -2.71 -15.14 -29.35
CA ASN A 416 -2.19 -14.15 -28.41
C ASN A 416 -1.66 -14.76 -27.10
N SER A 417 -1.51 -16.09 -27.01
CA SER A 417 -0.91 -16.75 -25.85
C SER A 417 0.53 -16.31 -25.62
N LEU A 418 0.93 -16.37 -24.35
CA LEU A 418 2.23 -15.98 -23.83
C LEU A 418 3.24 -17.12 -23.97
N PHE A 419 2.78 -18.35 -23.77
CA PHE A 419 3.62 -19.55 -23.81
C PHE A 419 3.35 -20.36 -25.08
N THR A 420 4.43 -20.85 -25.68
CA THR A 420 4.39 -21.96 -26.63
C THR A 420 4.09 -23.27 -25.91
N GLU A 421 3.78 -24.33 -26.68
CA GLU A 421 3.54 -25.66 -26.12
C GLU A 421 4.70 -26.16 -25.25
N LYS A 422 5.93 -26.02 -25.76
CA LYS A 422 7.13 -26.43 -25.04
C LYS A 422 7.28 -25.66 -23.73
N GLU A 423 7.10 -24.35 -23.76
CA GLU A 423 7.23 -23.50 -22.56
C GLU A 423 6.12 -23.79 -21.54
N ALA A 424 4.89 -24.07 -22.00
CA ALA A 424 3.78 -24.46 -21.13
C ALA A 424 4.10 -25.74 -20.33
N VAL A 425 4.79 -26.71 -20.95
CA VAL A 425 5.29 -27.93 -20.27
C VAL A 425 6.45 -27.64 -19.32
N GLU A 426 7.29 -26.65 -19.62
CA GLU A 426 8.42 -26.26 -18.75
C GLU A 426 7.96 -25.58 -17.46
N VAL A 427 6.85 -24.83 -17.49
CA VAL A 427 6.33 -24.08 -16.33
C VAL A 427 5.32 -24.86 -15.47
N ILE A 428 5.19 -26.18 -15.65
CA ILE A 428 4.24 -27.03 -14.91
C ILE A 428 4.41 -26.91 -13.39
N ASP A 429 5.65 -26.90 -12.88
CA ASP A 429 5.86 -26.79 -11.43
C ASP A 429 5.37 -25.44 -10.87
N SER A 430 5.27 -24.39 -11.70
CA SER A 430 4.69 -23.10 -11.35
C SER A 430 3.15 -23.12 -11.35
N VAL A 431 2.53 -23.91 -12.23
CA VAL A 431 1.07 -24.20 -12.19
C VAL A 431 0.71 -24.92 -10.90
N LEU A 432 1.58 -25.82 -10.44
CA LEU A 432 1.39 -26.64 -9.24
C LEU A 432 1.84 -25.97 -7.94
N TRP A 433 2.33 -24.73 -7.99
CA TRP A 433 2.74 -23.98 -6.81
C TRP A 433 1.68 -23.94 -5.69
N PRO A 434 0.36 -23.85 -5.97
CA PRO A 434 -0.67 -23.93 -4.93
C PRO A 434 -0.59 -25.17 -4.03
N LEU A 435 -0.09 -26.31 -4.55
CA LEU A 435 0.05 -27.55 -3.77
C LEU A 435 1.19 -27.51 -2.73
N LYS A 436 2.05 -26.48 -2.77
CA LYS A 436 3.10 -26.25 -1.77
C LYS A 436 2.55 -25.62 -0.48
N LYS A 437 1.32 -25.11 -0.49
CA LYS A 437 0.66 -24.55 0.68
C LYS A 437 0.04 -25.66 1.53
N ASP A 438 -0.02 -25.43 2.84
CA ASP A 438 -0.61 -26.38 3.81
C ASP A 438 -2.12 -26.15 4.01
N PHE A 439 -2.72 -25.21 3.27
CA PHE A 439 -4.14 -24.90 3.34
C PHE A 439 -4.73 -24.79 1.93
N PHE A 440 -6.02 -25.10 1.81
CA PHE A 440 -6.78 -24.92 0.59
C PHE A 440 -7.07 -23.43 0.34
N ASN A 441 -6.70 -22.94 -0.84
CA ASN A 441 -7.10 -21.63 -1.34
C ASN A 441 -7.92 -21.83 -2.62
N GLY A 442 -9.21 -21.51 -2.61
CA GLY A 442 -10.07 -21.79 -3.77
C GLY A 442 -9.71 -20.97 -5.00
N GLY A 443 -9.25 -19.73 -4.84
CA GLY A 443 -8.75 -18.92 -5.96
C GLY A 443 -7.58 -19.57 -6.69
N ASP A 444 -6.60 -20.08 -5.95
CA ASP A 444 -5.45 -20.77 -6.51
C ASP A 444 -5.82 -22.09 -7.18
N PHE A 445 -6.68 -22.90 -6.54
CA PHE A 445 -7.14 -24.18 -7.08
C PHE A 445 -8.03 -24.00 -8.32
N PHE A 446 -8.84 -22.94 -8.34
CA PHE A 446 -9.63 -22.53 -9.50
C PHE A 446 -8.72 -22.26 -10.71
N LEU A 447 -7.68 -21.45 -10.53
CA LEU A 447 -6.72 -21.13 -11.60
C LEU A 447 -5.91 -22.37 -12.01
N MET A 448 -5.50 -23.20 -11.04
CA MET A 448 -4.78 -24.44 -11.32
C MET A 448 -5.61 -25.42 -12.17
N ALA A 449 -6.90 -25.60 -11.88
CA ALA A 449 -7.79 -26.46 -12.68
C ALA A 449 -7.94 -25.95 -14.11
N ASN A 450 -8.13 -24.64 -14.28
CA ASN A 450 -8.21 -24.00 -15.59
C ASN A 450 -6.90 -24.17 -16.38
N ALA A 451 -5.75 -24.10 -15.71
CA ALA A 451 -4.45 -24.34 -16.33
C ALA A 451 -4.30 -25.80 -16.77
N VAL A 452 -4.59 -26.75 -15.89
CA VAL A 452 -4.51 -28.20 -16.15
C VAL A 452 -5.37 -28.59 -17.34
N HIS A 453 -6.62 -28.10 -17.40
CA HIS A 453 -7.51 -28.35 -18.53
C HIS A 453 -6.90 -27.95 -19.88
N LYS A 454 -6.17 -26.83 -19.93
CA LYS A 454 -5.54 -26.35 -21.17
C LYS A 454 -4.36 -27.20 -21.64
N ILE A 455 -3.66 -27.88 -20.72
CA ILE A 455 -2.43 -28.62 -21.04
C ILE A 455 -2.59 -30.14 -20.91
N LYS A 456 -3.74 -30.65 -20.45
CA LYS A 456 -3.97 -32.09 -20.27
C LYS A 456 -3.82 -32.92 -21.56
N GLY A 457 -4.04 -32.30 -22.72
CA GLY A 457 -3.87 -32.93 -24.02
C GLY A 457 -2.41 -33.17 -24.42
N LEU A 458 -1.45 -32.52 -23.73
CA LEU A 458 -0.02 -32.67 -24.01
C LEU A 458 0.52 -33.88 -23.24
N PRO A 459 1.03 -34.94 -23.91
CA PRO A 459 1.45 -36.17 -23.24
C PRO A 459 2.47 -35.95 -22.12
N SER A 460 3.47 -35.10 -22.37
CA SER A 460 4.50 -34.73 -21.38
C SER A 460 3.94 -33.99 -20.18
N ALA A 461 2.92 -33.13 -20.38
CA ALA A 461 2.27 -32.43 -19.28
C ALA A 461 1.41 -33.39 -18.45
N LYS A 462 0.57 -34.19 -19.11
CA LYS A 462 -0.27 -35.19 -18.48
C LYS A 462 0.53 -36.13 -17.58
N TYR A 463 1.67 -36.63 -18.06
CA TYR A 463 2.56 -37.49 -17.28
C TYR A 463 3.10 -36.78 -16.02
N LYS A 464 3.67 -35.58 -16.17
CA LYS A 464 4.25 -34.81 -15.05
C LYS A 464 3.21 -34.43 -14.00
N LEU A 465 2.06 -33.90 -14.43
CA LEU A 465 0.97 -33.51 -13.54
C LEU A 465 0.45 -34.73 -12.76
N GLY A 466 0.19 -35.85 -13.44
CA GLY A 466 -0.29 -37.07 -12.80
C GLY A 466 0.70 -37.68 -11.80
N LEU A 467 2.01 -37.58 -12.03
CA LEU A 467 3.01 -37.97 -11.01
C LEU A 467 2.92 -37.07 -9.76
N ARG A 468 2.85 -35.75 -9.95
CA ARG A 468 2.81 -34.78 -8.85
C ARG A 468 1.54 -34.89 -8.00
N PHE A 469 0.38 -35.04 -8.64
CA PHE A 469 -0.89 -35.24 -7.95
C PHE A 469 -0.91 -36.53 -7.14
N ARG A 470 -0.43 -37.65 -7.70
CA ARG A 470 -0.33 -38.92 -6.96
C ARG A 470 0.64 -38.83 -5.77
N ASP A 471 1.79 -38.17 -5.94
CA ASP A 471 2.73 -37.97 -4.83
C ASP A 471 2.12 -37.12 -3.70
N LYS A 472 1.41 -36.04 -4.04
CA LYS A 472 0.72 -35.20 -3.04
C LYS A 472 -0.42 -35.96 -2.35
N LEU A 473 -1.23 -36.72 -3.08
CA LEU A 473 -2.29 -37.57 -2.50
C LEU A 473 -1.72 -38.59 -1.51
N ARG A 474 -0.62 -39.27 -1.86
CA ARG A 474 0.05 -40.22 -0.96
C ARG A 474 0.45 -39.55 0.36
N LYS A 475 1.05 -38.35 0.29
CA LYS A 475 1.46 -37.58 1.47
C LYS A 475 0.28 -37.11 2.32
N LEU A 476 -0.85 -36.77 1.70
CA LEU A 476 -2.05 -36.33 2.41
C LEU A 476 -2.81 -37.48 3.06
N GLY A 477 -2.82 -38.68 2.46
CA GLY A 477 -3.45 -39.86 3.07
C GLY A 477 -2.82 -40.29 4.41
N GLU A 478 -1.64 -39.77 4.73
CA GLU A 478 -0.91 -40.01 5.98
C GLU A 478 -1.23 -38.96 7.07
N ALA A 479 -1.82 -37.82 6.69
CA ALA A 479 -2.12 -36.70 7.59
C ALA A 479 -3.64 -36.57 7.87
N LYS A 480 -4.03 -36.07 9.05
CA LYS A 480 -5.43 -35.92 9.46
C LYS A 480 -5.70 -34.48 9.91
N GLY A 481 -6.38 -33.67 9.07
CA GLY A 481 -6.85 -32.32 9.43
C GLY A 481 -7.92 -31.72 8.50
N TYR A 482 -8.71 -30.77 9.02
CA TYR A 482 -9.87 -30.13 8.36
C TYR A 482 -9.53 -29.26 7.11
N GLY A 483 -8.26 -28.99 6.84
CA GLY A 483 -7.80 -28.33 5.60
C GLY A 483 -7.35 -29.30 4.51
N GLU A 484 -7.00 -30.52 4.90
CA GLU A 484 -6.41 -31.53 4.01
C GLU A 484 -7.47 -32.21 3.16
N GLU A 485 -8.70 -32.34 3.68
CA GLU A 485 -9.84 -32.91 2.95
C GLU A 485 -10.18 -32.09 1.69
N LYS A 486 -10.23 -30.75 1.80
CA LYS A 486 -10.47 -29.89 0.63
C LYS A 486 -9.35 -29.96 -0.40
N ILE A 487 -8.09 -30.03 0.07
CA ILE A 487 -6.93 -30.23 -0.82
C ILE A 487 -7.05 -31.59 -1.51
N LEU A 488 -7.42 -32.65 -0.78
CA LEU A 488 -7.61 -33.99 -1.29
C LEU A 488 -8.69 -34.01 -2.38
N SER A 489 -9.91 -33.53 -2.09
CA SER A 489 -10.99 -33.41 -3.08
C SER A 489 -10.57 -32.58 -4.29
N GLY A 490 -9.83 -31.48 -4.08
CA GLY A 490 -9.27 -30.70 -5.18
C GLY A 490 -8.34 -31.51 -6.07
N ILE A 491 -7.44 -32.32 -5.49
CA ILE A 491 -6.52 -33.16 -6.27
C ILE A 491 -7.25 -34.32 -6.95
N GLU A 492 -8.26 -34.91 -6.30
CA GLU A 492 -9.10 -35.94 -6.92
C GLU A 492 -9.78 -35.43 -8.18
N TYR A 493 -10.38 -34.24 -8.12
CA TYR A 493 -10.96 -33.58 -9.30
C TYR A 493 -9.91 -33.38 -10.39
N LEU A 494 -8.69 -32.93 -10.05
CA LEU A 494 -7.63 -32.71 -11.03
C LEU A 494 -7.12 -34.01 -11.66
N LEU A 495 -7.11 -35.12 -10.92
CA LEU A 495 -6.81 -36.44 -11.48
C LEU A 495 -7.91 -36.90 -12.45
N TYR A 496 -9.18 -36.70 -12.10
CA TYR A 496 -10.28 -36.95 -13.03
C TYR A 496 -10.15 -36.08 -14.28
N GLU A 497 -9.82 -34.80 -14.13
CA GLU A 497 -9.64 -33.89 -15.26
C GLU A 497 -8.54 -34.37 -16.24
N LEU A 498 -7.47 -34.99 -15.72
CA LEU A 498 -6.37 -35.53 -16.51
C LEU A 498 -6.66 -36.89 -17.17
N TYR A 499 -7.31 -37.80 -16.46
CA TYR A 499 -7.42 -39.22 -16.83
C TYR A 499 -8.85 -39.65 -17.17
N GLY A 500 -9.86 -38.84 -16.92
CA GLY A 500 -11.27 -39.21 -17.07
C GLY A 500 -11.59 -40.43 -16.22
N GLU A 501 -12.33 -41.39 -16.80
CA GLU A 501 -12.73 -42.64 -16.16
C GLU A 501 -11.54 -43.54 -15.74
N GLU A 502 -10.34 -43.30 -16.29
CA GLU A 502 -9.11 -44.02 -15.92
C GLU A 502 -8.44 -43.48 -14.64
N ALA A 503 -8.99 -42.43 -14.03
CA ALA A 503 -8.43 -41.86 -12.81
C ALA A 503 -8.44 -42.88 -11.64
N PRO A 504 -7.42 -42.90 -10.76
CA PRO A 504 -7.39 -43.82 -9.64
C PRO A 504 -8.25 -43.30 -8.47
N LEU A 505 -9.55 -43.10 -8.69
CA LEU A 505 -10.52 -42.63 -7.69
C LEU A 505 -11.47 -43.74 -7.26
N ILE A 506 -12.10 -43.56 -6.09
CA ILE A 506 -13.21 -44.42 -5.68
C ILE A 506 -14.47 -44.11 -6.51
N LYS A 507 -15.32 -45.13 -6.72
CA LYS A 507 -16.46 -45.07 -7.68
C LYS A 507 -17.49 -43.99 -7.34
N GLU A 508 -17.67 -43.70 -6.06
CA GLU A 508 -18.61 -42.69 -5.57
C GLU A 508 -18.18 -41.28 -6.01
N HIS A 509 -16.90 -40.94 -5.82
CA HIS A 509 -16.33 -39.65 -6.23
C HIS A 509 -16.38 -39.47 -7.75
N PHE A 510 -16.19 -40.56 -8.51
CA PHE A 510 -16.36 -40.56 -9.96
C PHE A 510 -17.75 -40.11 -10.41
N ALA A 511 -18.80 -40.67 -9.81
CA ALA A 511 -20.17 -40.32 -10.17
C ALA A 511 -20.47 -38.85 -9.88
N GLU A 512 -19.90 -38.30 -8.81
CA GLU A 512 -20.08 -36.91 -8.42
C GLU A 512 -19.37 -35.92 -9.34
N VAL A 513 -18.11 -36.19 -9.69
CA VAL A 513 -17.36 -35.35 -10.64
C VAL A 513 -17.99 -35.43 -12.04
N ARG A 514 -18.44 -36.61 -12.48
CA ARG A 514 -19.17 -36.77 -13.75
C ARG A 514 -20.45 -35.94 -13.81
N LYS A 515 -21.24 -35.90 -12.73
CA LYS A 515 -22.45 -35.07 -12.62
C LYS A 515 -22.14 -33.56 -12.76
N LEU A 516 -20.93 -33.10 -12.45
CA LEU A 516 -20.56 -31.70 -12.66
C LEU A 516 -20.42 -31.37 -14.14
N GLY A 517 -20.00 -32.31 -15.00
CA GLY A 517 -20.02 -32.12 -16.45
C GLY A 517 -21.44 -31.97 -17.01
N GLU A 518 -22.41 -32.72 -16.46
CA GLU A 518 -23.84 -32.62 -16.81
C GLU A 518 -24.47 -31.28 -16.37
N ASN A 519 -23.82 -30.52 -15.51
CA ASN A 519 -24.26 -29.17 -15.10
C ASN A 519 -23.80 -28.04 -16.04
N ALA A 520 -23.04 -28.36 -17.10
CA ALA A 520 -22.66 -27.40 -18.16
C ALA A 520 -23.82 -27.01 -19.10
N TYR A 521 -25.03 -27.51 -18.82
CA TYR A 521 -26.24 -27.20 -19.57
C TYR A 521 -27.01 -26.03 -18.96
N PHE A 522 -27.51 -25.16 -19.82
CA PHE A 522 -28.52 -24.18 -19.46
C PHE A 522 -29.90 -24.84 -19.55
N ASP A 523 -30.60 -24.83 -18.42
CA ASP A 523 -31.99 -25.26 -18.32
C ASP A 523 -32.86 -24.04 -17.99
N PRO A 524 -33.59 -23.47 -18.98
CA PRO A 524 -34.43 -22.29 -18.75
C PRO A 524 -35.48 -22.50 -17.66
N ALA A 525 -35.94 -23.75 -17.44
CA ALA A 525 -36.96 -24.06 -16.45
C ALA A 525 -36.49 -23.75 -15.02
N LEU A 526 -35.19 -23.90 -14.74
CA LEU A 526 -34.61 -23.60 -13.41
C LEU A 526 -34.68 -22.13 -13.04
N TYR A 527 -34.80 -21.22 -14.02
CA TYR A 527 -34.82 -19.77 -13.83
C TYR A 527 -36.19 -19.14 -14.13
N THR A 528 -37.22 -19.98 -14.28
CA THR A 528 -38.56 -19.58 -14.66
C THR A 528 -39.47 -19.47 -13.43
N LYS A 529 -40.29 -18.42 -13.39
CA LYS A 529 -41.39 -18.25 -12.44
C LYS A 529 -42.63 -17.76 -13.18
N ASP A 530 -43.77 -18.36 -12.91
CA ASP A 530 -45.05 -18.04 -13.58
C ASP A 530 -44.95 -18.11 -15.11
N GLY A 531 -44.21 -19.11 -15.61
CA GLY A 531 -43.96 -19.31 -17.04
C GLY A 531 -42.96 -18.32 -17.66
N LYS A 532 -42.38 -17.40 -16.87
CA LYS A 532 -41.45 -16.37 -17.36
C LYS A 532 -40.04 -16.54 -16.82
N LEU A 533 -39.04 -16.44 -17.68
CA LEU A 533 -37.64 -16.30 -17.28
C LEU A 533 -37.44 -15.04 -16.44
N GLN A 534 -36.72 -15.18 -15.32
CA GLN A 534 -36.54 -14.12 -14.34
C GLN A 534 -35.15 -13.52 -14.47
N ILE A 535 -35.07 -12.27 -14.92
CA ILE A 535 -33.81 -11.61 -15.26
C ILE A 535 -33.69 -10.31 -14.46
N LEU A 536 -32.56 -10.13 -13.80
CA LEU A 536 -32.21 -8.95 -13.04
C LEU A 536 -30.89 -8.35 -13.54
N GLN A 537 -30.88 -7.09 -13.92
CA GLN A 537 -29.68 -6.35 -14.29
C GLN A 537 -29.50 -5.15 -13.39
N VAL A 538 -28.38 -5.12 -12.69
CA VAL A 538 -28.05 -4.09 -11.69
C VAL A 538 -26.85 -3.29 -12.14
N PHE A 539 -26.92 -1.98 -11.92
CA PHE A 539 -25.99 -1.00 -12.45
C PHE A 539 -25.31 -0.22 -11.33
N ASP A 540 -24.00 -0.05 -11.42
CA ASP A 540 -23.27 0.94 -10.64
C ASP A 540 -23.50 2.32 -11.24
N LYS A 541 -24.10 3.22 -10.48
CA LYS A 541 -24.46 4.56 -10.93
C LYS A 541 -23.24 5.40 -11.34
N GLU A 542 -22.14 5.30 -10.58
CA GLU A 542 -20.91 6.07 -10.85
C GLU A 542 -20.33 5.67 -12.21
N ASP A 543 -20.33 4.36 -12.49
CA ASP A 543 -19.74 3.80 -13.70
C ASP A 543 -20.64 3.86 -14.93
N THR A 544 -21.96 3.69 -14.76
CA THR A 544 -22.86 3.33 -15.87
C THR A 544 -24.04 4.27 -16.08
N GLY A 545 -24.17 5.30 -15.23
CA GLY A 545 -25.31 6.21 -15.24
C GLY A 545 -25.42 7.04 -16.53
N SER A 546 -24.29 7.43 -17.11
CA SER A 546 -24.24 8.32 -18.28
C SER A 546 -24.36 7.59 -19.62
N ASP A 547 -24.02 6.30 -19.68
CA ASP A 547 -23.86 5.58 -20.94
C ASP A 547 -24.64 4.24 -21.00
N HIS A 548 -24.30 3.30 -20.13
CA HIS A 548 -24.71 1.90 -20.18
C HIS A 548 -26.14 1.71 -19.66
N TYR A 549 -26.57 2.45 -18.64
CA TYR A 549 -27.95 2.41 -18.16
C TYR A 549 -28.94 2.95 -19.20
N PRO A 550 -28.73 4.14 -19.81
CA PRO A 550 -29.52 4.58 -20.97
C PRO A 550 -29.47 3.61 -22.16
N ALA A 551 -28.31 3.02 -22.47
CA ALA A 551 -28.17 2.04 -23.54
C ALA A 551 -29.01 0.78 -23.30
N SER A 552 -28.98 0.21 -22.09
CA SER A 552 -29.79 -0.96 -21.74
C SER A 552 -31.29 -0.66 -21.75
N LYS A 553 -31.73 0.53 -21.29
CA LYS A 553 -33.14 0.94 -21.42
C LYS A 553 -33.63 0.95 -22.87
N ARG A 554 -32.81 1.49 -23.79
CA ARG A 554 -33.10 1.48 -25.23
C ARG A 554 -33.10 0.06 -25.80
N TRP A 555 -32.14 -0.76 -25.37
CA TRP A 555 -32.00 -2.15 -25.81
C TRP A 555 -33.25 -2.98 -25.51
N PHE A 556 -33.75 -2.90 -24.28
CA PHE A 556 -34.89 -3.69 -23.83
C PHE A 556 -36.25 -3.09 -24.19
N ALA A 557 -36.31 -1.88 -24.76
CA ALA A 557 -37.56 -1.28 -25.25
C ALA A 557 -38.28 -2.11 -26.32
N LYS A 558 -37.55 -3.00 -27.02
CA LYS A 558 -38.14 -3.99 -27.95
C LYS A 558 -39.08 -4.99 -27.27
N TYR A 559 -38.98 -5.15 -25.94
CA TYR A 559 -39.85 -6.00 -25.13
C TYR A 559 -41.07 -5.24 -24.58
N GLY A 560 -41.29 -4.00 -25.03
CA GLY A 560 -42.44 -3.17 -24.66
C GLY A 560 -42.11 -1.99 -23.75
N LYS A 561 -43.15 -1.29 -23.30
CA LYS A 561 -43.00 -0.18 -22.34
C LYS A 561 -42.78 -0.73 -20.93
N PRO A 562 -41.74 -0.29 -20.21
CA PRO A 562 -41.51 -0.77 -18.85
C PRO A 562 -42.55 -0.20 -17.87
N LYS A 563 -42.84 -0.97 -16.84
CA LYS A 563 -43.51 -0.49 -15.62
C LYS A 563 -42.45 -0.09 -14.60
N THR A 564 -42.73 0.90 -13.77
CA THR A 564 -41.87 1.23 -12.62
C THR A 564 -42.29 0.38 -11.42
N GLY A 565 -41.33 -0.32 -10.81
CA GLY A 565 -41.54 -1.10 -9.59
C GLY A 565 -41.46 -0.25 -8.32
N GLU A 566 -41.67 -0.88 -7.16
CA GLU A 566 -41.73 -0.21 -5.85
C GLU A 566 -40.40 0.45 -5.44
N GLY A 567 -39.27 -0.07 -5.92
CA GLY A 567 -37.95 0.49 -5.68
C GLY A 567 -37.46 1.44 -6.76
N GLY A 568 -38.30 1.84 -7.72
CA GLY A 568 -37.90 2.64 -8.87
C GLY A 568 -37.24 1.85 -10.01
N GLU A 569 -37.18 0.52 -9.91
CA GLU A 569 -36.71 -0.34 -10.98
C GLU A 569 -37.60 -0.28 -12.23
N LEU A 570 -37.02 -0.53 -13.41
CA LEU A 570 -37.78 -0.67 -14.65
C LEU A 570 -38.04 -2.14 -14.93
N ILE A 571 -39.31 -2.49 -15.15
CA ILE A 571 -39.76 -3.87 -15.36
C ILE A 571 -40.34 -3.99 -16.78
N TYR A 572 -39.64 -4.73 -17.63
CA TYR A 572 -40.14 -5.15 -18.93
C TYR A 572 -40.71 -6.57 -18.80
N GLU A 573 -41.91 -6.79 -19.32
CA GLU A 573 -42.62 -8.04 -19.12
C GLU A 573 -43.23 -8.51 -20.44
N THR A 574 -42.86 -9.72 -20.85
CA THR A 574 -43.39 -10.39 -22.04
C THR A 574 -44.08 -11.71 -21.64
N PRO A 575 -44.66 -12.47 -22.59
CA PRO A 575 -45.14 -13.82 -22.30
C PRO A 575 -44.04 -14.77 -21.82
N THR A 576 -42.78 -14.47 -22.17
CA THR A 576 -41.62 -15.34 -21.99
C THR A 576 -40.68 -14.83 -20.90
N ALA A 577 -40.48 -13.53 -20.73
CA ALA A 577 -39.48 -13.00 -19.80
C ALA A 577 -40.02 -11.89 -18.90
N ARG A 578 -39.45 -11.79 -17.70
CA ARG A 578 -39.52 -10.64 -16.82
C ARG A 578 -38.12 -10.10 -16.63
N ILE A 579 -37.86 -8.91 -17.18
CA ILE A 579 -36.54 -8.24 -17.16
C ILE A 579 -36.64 -7.04 -16.23
N VAL A 580 -35.82 -7.04 -15.19
CA VAL A 580 -35.74 -5.96 -14.19
C VAL A 580 -34.42 -5.22 -14.33
N LEU A 581 -34.48 -3.91 -14.57
CA LEU A 581 -33.30 -3.03 -14.57
C LEU A 581 -33.33 -2.16 -13.32
N PHE A 582 -32.27 -2.20 -12.51
CA PHE A 582 -32.16 -1.42 -11.27
C PHE A 582 -30.81 -0.69 -11.17
N MET A 583 -30.85 0.58 -10.80
CA MET A 583 -29.65 1.39 -10.54
C MET A 583 -29.91 2.16 -9.24
N GLY A 584 -29.33 1.69 -8.14
CA GLY A 584 -29.40 2.39 -6.87
C GLY A 584 -28.61 3.70 -6.92
N GLU A 585 -28.97 4.63 -6.03
CA GLU A 585 -28.21 5.85 -5.80
C GLU A 585 -26.88 5.56 -5.07
N THR A 586 -26.84 4.45 -4.34
CA THR A 586 -25.67 3.98 -3.57
C THR A 586 -25.43 2.49 -3.77
N LYS A 587 -24.22 2.03 -3.44
CA LYS A 587 -23.82 0.61 -3.49
C LYS A 587 -24.67 -0.23 -2.51
N GLU A 588 -25.01 0.34 -1.35
CA GLU A 588 -25.85 -0.29 -0.32
C GLU A 588 -27.29 -0.49 -0.81
N GLU A 589 -27.84 0.43 -1.60
CA GLU A 589 -29.15 0.27 -2.22
C GLU A 589 -29.18 -0.89 -3.22
N ASN A 590 -28.12 -1.04 -4.04
CA ASN A 590 -27.96 -2.20 -4.92
C ASN A 590 -27.96 -3.51 -4.13
N VAL A 591 -27.17 -3.60 -3.06
CA VAL A 591 -27.11 -4.80 -2.21
C VAL A 591 -28.48 -5.11 -1.56
N LYS A 592 -29.16 -4.10 -1.02
CA LYS A 592 -30.50 -4.25 -0.42
C LYS A 592 -31.53 -4.72 -1.44
N PHE A 593 -31.52 -4.12 -2.63
CA PHE A 593 -32.43 -4.48 -3.72
C PHE A 593 -32.24 -5.93 -4.14
N VAL A 594 -31.00 -6.33 -4.45
CA VAL A 594 -30.67 -7.70 -4.88
C VAL A 594 -31.02 -8.71 -3.80
N SER A 595 -30.72 -8.42 -2.53
CA SER A 595 -31.03 -9.29 -1.40
C SER A 595 -32.54 -9.51 -1.23
N ARG A 596 -33.33 -8.44 -1.36
CA ARG A 596 -34.80 -8.49 -1.33
C ARG A 596 -35.32 -9.35 -2.48
N GLU A 597 -34.79 -9.15 -3.66
CA GLU A 597 -35.19 -9.88 -4.85
C GLU A 597 -34.85 -11.38 -4.72
N LEU A 598 -33.62 -11.74 -4.34
CA LEU A 598 -33.22 -13.13 -4.07
C LEU A 598 -34.09 -13.81 -2.99
N LYS A 599 -34.58 -13.05 -1.99
CA LYS A 599 -35.52 -13.56 -0.99
C LYS A 599 -36.91 -13.84 -1.58
N LYS A 600 -37.40 -12.99 -2.50
CA LYS A 600 -38.70 -13.18 -3.17
C LYS A 600 -38.69 -14.32 -4.19
N ASN A 601 -37.57 -14.48 -4.89
CA ASN A 601 -37.37 -15.54 -5.85
C ASN A 601 -35.86 -15.83 -5.98
N PRO A 602 -35.37 -16.97 -5.46
CA PRO A 602 -33.95 -17.32 -5.55
C PRO A 602 -33.56 -17.84 -6.95
N ASN A 603 -34.53 -18.21 -7.79
CA ASN A 603 -34.31 -18.76 -9.13
C ASN A 603 -34.28 -17.65 -10.18
N ARG A 604 -33.09 -17.26 -10.64
CA ARG A 604 -32.94 -16.08 -11.52
C ARG A 604 -31.62 -16.01 -12.29
N ILE A 605 -31.65 -15.28 -13.39
CA ILE A 605 -30.47 -14.80 -14.10
C ILE A 605 -30.17 -13.40 -13.59
N ILE A 606 -28.95 -13.15 -13.11
CA ILE A 606 -28.54 -11.85 -12.58
C ILE A 606 -27.35 -11.35 -13.36
N THR A 607 -27.30 -10.05 -13.62
CA THR A 607 -26.17 -9.41 -14.27
C THR A 607 -25.77 -8.16 -13.49
N PHE A 608 -24.46 -7.94 -13.38
CA PHE A 608 -23.90 -6.70 -12.83
C PHE A 608 -23.30 -5.85 -13.96
N ARG A 609 -23.38 -4.53 -13.80
CA ARG A 609 -22.93 -3.54 -14.78
C ARG A 609 -22.14 -2.46 -14.07
N GLY A 610 -20.83 -2.49 -14.26
CA GLY A 610 -19.87 -1.57 -13.68
C GLY A 610 -18.46 -2.10 -13.92
N HIS A 611 -17.46 -1.43 -13.37
CA HIS A 611 -16.08 -1.90 -13.39
C HIS A 611 -15.86 -3.04 -12.37
N SER A 612 -14.81 -3.83 -12.55
CA SER A 612 -14.55 -4.99 -11.68
C SER A 612 -14.22 -4.58 -10.25
N TYR A 613 -13.58 -3.43 -10.05
CA TYR A 613 -13.30 -2.90 -8.71
C TYR A 613 -14.59 -2.50 -7.95
N SER A 614 -15.70 -2.26 -8.64
CA SER A 614 -16.98 -1.91 -8.03
C SER A 614 -17.91 -3.11 -7.85
N LEU A 615 -17.62 -4.24 -8.50
CA LEU A 615 -18.37 -5.49 -8.40
C LEU A 615 -18.56 -5.91 -6.94
N GLY A 616 -17.48 -6.06 -6.17
CA GLY A 616 -17.55 -6.52 -4.77
C GLY A 616 -18.31 -5.59 -3.82
N LYS A 617 -18.44 -4.30 -4.16
CA LYS A 617 -19.19 -3.31 -3.36
C LYS A 617 -20.69 -3.34 -3.66
N ASN A 618 -21.06 -3.55 -4.92
CA ASN A 618 -22.46 -3.64 -5.37
C ASN A 618 -23.04 -5.06 -5.22
N PHE A 619 -22.17 -6.06 -5.31
CA PHE A 619 -22.42 -7.50 -5.21
C PHE A 619 -21.31 -8.12 -4.34
N PRO A 620 -21.40 -8.07 -3.00
CA PRO A 620 -20.48 -8.81 -2.16
C PRO A 620 -20.63 -10.32 -2.40
N SER A 621 -19.54 -11.09 -2.29
CA SER A 621 -19.50 -12.55 -2.50
C SER A 621 -20.59 -13.30 -1.74
N GLY A 622 -20.86 -12.88 -0.50
CA GLY A 622 -21.87 -13.47 0.37
C GLY A 622 -23.33 -13.15 0.03
N ILE A 623 -23.62 -12.38 -1.02
CA ILE A 623 -25.00 -11.99 -1.37
C ILE A 623 -25.89 -13.20 -1.72
N PHE A 624 -25.27 -14.28 -2.19
CA PHE A 624 -25.94 -15.54 -2.51
C PHE A 624 -25.98 -16.53 -1.35
N LYS A 625 -25.40 -16.21 -0.19
CA LYS A 625 -25.27 -17.15 0.92
C LYS A 625 -26.62 -17.65 1.44
N GLY A 626 -26.77 -18.97 1.52
CA GLY A 626 -27.93 -19.62 2.15
C GLY A 626 -29.22 -19.56 1.35
N LYS A 627 -29.16 -19.27 0.04
CA LYS A 627 -30.35 -19.20 -0.82
C LYS A 627 -30.59 -20.56 -1.49
N LYS A 628 -31.62 -21.29 -1.09
CA LYS A 628 -32.01 -22.53 -1.79
C LYS A 628 -32.63 -22.18 -3.15
N GLY A 629 -31.83 -22.21 -4.23
CA GLY A 629 -32.28 -21.94 -5.59
C GLY A 629 -31.15 -21.91 -6.62
N HIS A 630 -31.50 -21.58 -7.87
CA HIS A 630 -30.61 -21.56 -9.02
C HIS A 630 -30.32 -20.13 -9.50
N VAL A 631 -29.05 -19.73 -9.47
CA VAL A 631 -28.61 -18.41 -9.92
C VAL A 631 -27.60 -18.55 -11.04
N LEU A 632 -27.92 -17.96 -12.20
CA LEU A 632 -26.95 -17.74 -13.26
C LEU A 632 -26.47 -16.29 -13.17
N PHE A 633 -25.23 -16.09 -12.75
CA PHE A 633 -24.64 -14.77 -12.58
C PHE A 633 -23.73 -14.40 -13.76
N ILE A 634 -24.01 -13.26 -14.38
CA ILE A 634 -23.19 -12.66 -15.43
C ILE A 634 -22.55 -11.40 -14.82
N PRO A 635 -21.39 -11.52 -14.17
CA PRO A 635 -20.80 -10.40 -13.43
C PRO A 635 -20.44 -9.18 -14.28
N GLY A 636 -20.50 -9.26 -15.62
CA GLY A 636 -20.59 -8.14 -16.57
C GLY A 636 -19.49 -7.06 -16.53
N SER A 637 -18.52 -7.19 -15.63
CA SER A 637 -17.35 -6.32 -15.45
C SER A 637 -16.08 -6.99 -15.97
N CYS A 638 -15.14 -6.21 -16.50
CA CYS A 638 -13.87 -6.68 -17.05
C CYS A 638 -13.04 -7.51 -16.05
N GLY A 639 -12.77 -8.79 -16.34
CA GLY A 639 -11.94 -9.65 -15.48
C GLY A 639 -12.57 -10.06 -14.15
N SER A 640 -13.91 -10.02 -14.08
CA SER A 640 -14.68 -10.62 -12.97
C SER A 640 -14.41 -12.12 -12.76
N SER A 641 -13.76 -12.79 -13.73
CA SER A 641 -13.33 -14.18 -13.58
C SER A 641 -12.45 -14.39 -12.34
N GLY A 642 -11.68 -13.36 -11.94
CA GLY A 642 -10.84 -13.40 -10.73
C GLY A 642 -11.63 -13.50 -9.43
N ASP A 643 -12.87 -13.03 -9.40
CA ASP A 643 -13.70 -12.98 -8.19
C ASP A 643 -14.62 -14.21 -8.03
N ILE A 644 -14.77 -15.03 -9.09
CA ILE A 644 -15.70 -16.17 -9.13
C ILE A 644 -15.49 -17.13 -7.97
N ALA A 645 -14.22 -17.40 -7.63
CA ALA A 645 -13.88 -18.32 -6.56
C ALA A 645 -14.59 -17.91 -5.27
N SER A 646 -14.42 -16.65 -4.82
CA SER A 646 -15.01 -16.13 -3.59
C SER A 646 -16.53 -16.27 -3.53
N TYR A 647 -17.23 -16.05 -4.65
CA TYR A 647 -18.68 -16.24 -4.71
C TYR A 647 -19.10 -17.70 -4.54
N ILE A 648 -18.34 -18.65 -5.11
CA ILE A 648 -18.60 -20.08 -4.95
C ILE A 648 -18.37 -20.51 -3.50
N GLU A 649 -17.28 -20.07 -2.89
CA GLU A 649 -16.95 -20.40 -1.49
C GLU A 649 -18.05 -19.96 -0.52
N GLU A 650 -18.67 -18.79 -0.77
CA GLU A 650 -19.64 -18.19 0.15
C GLU A 650 -21.11 -18.54 -0.13
N ARG A 651 -21.42 -19.20 -1.25
CA ARG A 651 -22.81 -19.42 -1.71
C ARG A 651 -23.72 -20.15 -0.72
N GLY A 652 -23.16 -20.95 0.20
CA GLY A 652 -23.92 -21.63 1.27
C GLY A 652 -25.12 -22.45 0.79
N GLY A 653 -24.94 -23.27 -0.26
CA GLY A 653 -25.96 -24.18 -0.80
C GLY A 653 -26.76 -23.69 -2.02
N THR A 654 -26.55 -22.46 -2.48
CA THR A 654 -27.09 -21.95 -3.75
C THR A 654 -26.43 -22.64 -4.95
N ASP A 655 -27.19 -23.10 -5.95
CA ASP A 655 -26.64 -23.52 -7.25
C ASP A 655 -26.27 -22.26 -8.04
N LEU A 656 -25.02 -21.83 -7.88
CA LEU A 656 -24.48 -20.60 -8.47
C LEU A 656 -23.60 -20.94 -9.67
N ARG A 657 -23.95 -20.41 -10.84
CA ARG A 657 -23.26 -20.60 -12.12
C ARG A 657 -22.86 -19.26 -12.72
N PHE A 658 -21.82 -19.25 -13.55
CA PHE A 658 -21.29 -18.01 -14.10
C PHE A 658 -21.23 -18.01 -15.63
N ILE A 659 -21.50 -16.85 -16.23
CA ILE A 659 -21.00 -16.51 -17.57
C ILE A 659 -20.09 -15.30 -17.38
N SER A 660 -18.78 -15.50 -17.49
CA SER A 660 -17.79 -14.45 -17.23
C SER A 660 -16.98 -14.15 -18.47
N ASN A 661 -16.44 -12.93 -18.53
CA ASN A 661 -15.50 -12.52 -19.55
C ASN A 661 -14.13 -12.36 -18.89
N THR A 662 -13.13 -13.07 -19.40
CA THR A 662 -11.75 -12.96 -18.90
C THR A 662 -11.05 -11.70 -19.38
N ALA A 663 -11.56 -11.02 -20.42
CA ALA A 663 -11.07 -9.72 -20.87
C ALA A 663 -12.13 -8.62 -20.71
N THR A 664 -11.87 -7.45 -21.30
CA THR A 664 -12.72 -6.27 -21.17
C THR A 664 -14.16 -6.56 -21.60
N GLY A 665 -15.09 -6.48 -20.65
CA GLY A 665 -16.52 -6.63 -20.86
C GLY A 665 -17.09 -5.34 -21.45
N ARG A 666 -17.71 -5.45 -22.63
CA ARG A 666 -18.50 -4.36 -23.21
C ARG A 666 -19.95 -4.50 -22.78
N GLY A 667 -20.56 -3.39 -22.40
CA GLY A 667 -21.93 -3.39 -21.94
C GLY A 667 -22.96 -3.91 -22.96
N GLN A 668 -22.67 -3.91 -24.25
CA GLN A 668 -23.60 -4.48 -25.22
C GLN A 668 -23.54 -6.02 -25.25
N VAL A 669 -22.39 -6.61 -24.94
CA VAL A 669 -22.20 -8.07 -24.92
C VAL A 669 -23.09 -8.73 -23.87
N THR A 670 -23.19 -8.18 -22.65
CA THR A 670 -24.11 -8.73 -21.64
C THR A 670 -25.56 -8.67 -22.11
N ASN A 671 -25.97 -7.60 -22.80
CA ASN A 671 -27.35 -7.48 -23.29
C ASN A 671 -27.63 -8.51 -24.40
N SER A 672 -26.66 -8.76 -25.29
CA SER A 672 -26.73 -9.84 -26.27
C SER A 672 -26.82 -11.22 -25.60
N LEU A 673 -26.03 -11.48 -24.55
CA LEU A 673 -26.11 -12.72 -23.78
C LEU A 673 -27.49 -12.90 -23.13
N VAL A 674 -28.04 -11.85 -22.54
CA VAL A 674 -29.39 -11.85 -21.96
C VAL A 674 -30.44 -12.17 -23.04
N ASP A 675 -30.36 -11.55 -24.22
CA ASP A 675 -31.28 -11.83 -25.33
C ASP A 675 -31.20 -13.29 -25.80
N LEU A 676 -29.99 -13.86 -25.89
CA LEU A 676 -29.79 -15.25 -26.28
C LEU A 676 -30.42 -16.21 -25.27
N LEU A 677 -30.28 -15.92 -23.96
CA LEU A 677 -30.89 -16.71 -22.90
C LEU A 677 -32.43 -16.62 -22.96
N ILE A 678 -32.99 -15.42 -23.20
CA ILE A 678 -34.43 -15.25 -23.42
C ILE A 678 -34.90 -16.06 -24.63
N GLY A 679 -34.17 -16.01 -25.74
CA GLY A 679 -34.49 -16.72 -26.98
C GLY A 679 -34.43 -18.24 -26.88
N SER A 680 -33.79 -18.78 -25.83
CA SER A 680 -33.73 -20.22 -25.57
C SER A 680 -34.90 -20.76 -24.74
N GLN A 681 -35.82 -19.90 -24.30
CA GLN A 681 -36.98 -20.34 -23.54
C GLN A 681 -37.90 -21.24 -24.36
N GLY A 682 -38.40 -22.31 -23.71
CA GLY A 682 -39.27 -23.30 -24.35
C GLY A 682 -38.52 -24.29 -25.24
N GLN A 683 -37.19 -24.20 -25.31
CA GLN A 683 -36.34 -25.19 -25.96
C GLN A 683 -35.89 -26.26 -24.95
N GLU A 684 -35.48 -27.42 -25.45
CA GLU A 684 -34.79 -28.42 -24.64
C GLU A 684 -33.45 -27.88 -24.11
N LYS A 685 -32.94 -28.51 -23.05
CA LYS A 685 -31.69 -28.12 -22.39
C LYS A 685 -30.55 -28.11 -23.41
N ALA A 686 -29.83 -26.99 -23.50
CA ALA A 686 -28.69 -26.83 -24.40
C ALA A 686 -27.43 -26.53 -23.58
N THR A 687 -26.26 -26.88 -24.09
CA THR A 687 -25.01 -26.47 -23.42
C THR A 687 -24.83 -24.96 -23.55
N PHE A 688 -24.24 -24.32 -22.54
CA PHE A 688 -23.96 -22.88 -22.63
C PHE A 688 -23.10 -22.52 -23.84
N GLY A 689 -22.14 -23.40 -24.21
CA GLY A 689 -21.34 -23.24 -25.42
C GLY A 689 -22.19 -23.22 -26.70
N GLN A 690 -23.22 -24.06 -26.80
CA GLN A 690 -24.14 -24.04 -27.95
C GLN A 690 -24.95 -22.73 -28.01
N ILE A 691 -25.38 -22.19 -26.86
CA ILE A 691 -26.11 -20.92 -26.79
C ILE A 691 -25.22 -19.75 -27.25
N ILE A 692 -23.98 -19.70 -26.76
CA ILE A 692 -23.00 -18.67 -27.14
C ILE A 692 -22.66 -18.76 -28.62
N GLU A 693 -22.42 -19.98 -29.15
CA GLU A 693 -22.06 -20.18 -30.55
C GLU A 693 -23.17 -19.72 -31.50
N LYS A 694 -24.45 -20.02 -31.19
CA LYS A 694 -25.61 -19.53 -31.95
C LYS A 694 -25.65 -17.99 -32.00
N GLY A 695 -25.17 -17.33 -30.95
CA GLY A 695 -25.12 -15.88 -30.83
C GLY A 695 -23.81 -15.23 -31.23
N ARG A 696 -22.82 -16.00 -31.71
CA ARG A 696 -21.44 -15.53 -31.95
C ARG A 696 -21.38 -14.23 -32.74
N LYS A 697 -22.04 -14.19 -33.91
CA LYS A 697 -22.04 -13.01 -34.78
C LYS A 697 -22.57 -11.75 -34.10
N GLU A 698 -23.60 -11.88 -33.27
CA GLU A 698 -24.16 -10.73 -32.56
C GLU A 698 -23.23 -10.29 -31.42
N ILE A 699 -22.64 -11.22 -30.69
CA ILE A 699 -21.63 -10.92 -29.66
C ILE A 699 -20.42 -10.20 -30.27
N GLU A 700 -19.89 -10.71 -31.38
CA GLU A 700 -18.74 -10.15 -32.11
C GLU A 700 -19.03 -8.74 -32.65
N LYS A 701 -20.24 -8.51 -33.17
CA LYS A 701 -20.69 -7.18 -33.64
C LYS A 701 -20.61 -6.11 -32.56
N HIS A 702 -20.80 -6.47 -31.29
CA HIS A 702 -20.69 -5.56 -30.16
C HIS A 702 -19.30 -5.52 -29.54
N GLY A 703 -18.31 -6.07 -30.24
CA GLY A 703 -16.91 -6.13 -29.81
C GLY A 703 -16.65 -7.15 -28.70
N GLY A 704 -17.54 -8.11 -28.50
CA GLY A 704 -17.28 -9.28 -27.68
C GLY A 704 -16.43 -10.30 -28.44
N ASP A 705 -15.70 -11.12 -27.69
CA ASP A 705 -15.00 -12.27 -28.24
C ASP A 705 -15.57 -13.52 -27.55
N THR A 706 -16.21 -14.40 -28.32
CA THR A 706 -16.83 -15.61 -27.77
C THR A 706 -15.81 -16.60 -27.24
N GLU A 707 -14.54 -16.51 -27.67
CA GLU A 707 -13.50 -17.40 -27.19
C GLU A 707 -13.13 -17.09 -25.74
N ILE A 708 -13.18 -15.83 -25.31
CA ILE A 708 -12.85 -15.41 -23.93
C ILE A 708 -14.04 -15.47 -22.95
N LEU A 709 -15.24 -15.81 -23.43
CA LEU A 709 -16.38 -16.07 -22.57
C LEU A 709 -16.20 -17.43 -21.89
N GLN A 710 -16.06 -17.41 -20.56
CA GLN A 710 -15.99 -18.61 -19.75
C GLN A 710 -17.36 -18.91 -19.17
N VAL A 711 -17.80 -20.15 -19.39
CA VAL A 711 -19.00 -20.69 -18.76
C VAL A 711 -18.68 -22.04 -18.19
N TRP A 712 -19.00 -22.22 -16.91
CA TRP A 712 -18.78 -23.49 -16.21
C TRP A 712 -17.35 -24.00 -16.39
N SER A 713 -16.39 -23.13 -16.08
CA SER A 713 -14.98 -23.43 -16.23
C SER A 713 -14.57 -24.65 -15.38
N PRO A 714 -13.49 -25.36 -15.75
CA PRO A 714 -12.94 -26.45 -14.93
C PRO A 714 -12.67 -26.02 -13.48
N GLY A 715 -12.29 -24.77 -13.25
CA GLY A 715 -12.15 -24.18 -11.92
C GLY A 715 -13.48 -24.05 -11.18
N GLU A 716 -14.55 -23.59 -11.84
CA GLU A 716 -15.90 -23.56 -11.24
C GLU A 716 -16.35 -24.96 -10.83
N ALA A 717 -16.15 -25.94 -11.71
CA ALA A 717 -16.50 -27.34 -11.44
C ALA A 717 -15.68 -27.90 -10.26
N LEU A 718 -14.37 -27.66 -10.21
CA LEU A 718 -13.53 -28.05 -9.07
C LEU A 718 -14.07 -27.46 -7.76
N LEU A 719 -14.31 -26.15 -7.70
CA LEU A 719 -14.81 -25.52 -6.47
C LEU A 719 -16.21 -26.02 -6.11
N ASN A 720 -17.06 -26.31 -7.10
CA ASN A 720 -18.35 -26.94 -6.87
C ASN A 720 -18.22 -28.34 -6.26
N TYR A 721 -17.20 -29.10 -6.62
CA TYR A 721 -16.91 -30.41 -6.02
C TYR A 721 -16.42 -30.26 -4.58
N VAL A 722 -15.44 -29.38 -4.33
CA VAL A 722 -14.79 -29.21 -3.03
C VAL A 722 -15.73 -28.61 -1.96
N TYR A 723 -16.66 -27.74 -2.35
CA TYR A 723 -17.60 -27.06 -1.45
C TYR A 723 -19.02 -27.65 -1.48
N ARG A 724 -19.17 -28.90 -1.89
CA ARG A 724 -20.36 -29.69 -1.60
C ARG A 724 -20.24 -30.29 -0.21
#